data_AF-A0A418QCS8-F1
#
_entry.id   AF-A0A418QCS8-F1
#
_cell.length_a   1.000
_cell.length_b   1.000
_cell.length_c   1.000
_cell.angle_alpha   90.00
_cell.angle_beta   90.00
_cell.angle_gamma   90.00
#
_symmetry.space_group_name_H-M   'P 1'
#
loop_
_entity.id
_entity.type
_entity.pdbx_description
1 polymer ?
#
loop_
_entity_poly.entity_id
_entity_poly.type
_entity_poly.pdbx_seq_one_letter_code
_entity_poly.pdbx_strand_id
1 'polypeptide(L)'
;MPLPTVNLDDRRFDDILEEARRLIPQFCPEWTDHNPSDPGMAILEVFAWMTDLLLYRVNQVPDKLLIAFLDLIGVQLAPPRAAQAPVTFYLSAPQDAPLAIAPGTEVATLRTEVNEATVFSTERSGVIRPPVLTGLYTANTLAQVRGDADDTRGVRHDLAQLGLPGYRFPIFQPQPQPGDALFVQLQDDHSDHVLALHFGVELAGGAGVNPNHPPYVWEAWQGGVSRWAQCEIEYDGTQAFNVSGELILRLPTLREGTFFEGRGYWLRCRLTNEQMHAGYRVSPDLETLRVDARGVTVPARHATVVRNELLGQSDGTPGQRFTLLNGPVLHLDPDRDLIEVLTPEGDSTLFTPVTDFSLSSPLDPHFTFDTATREVAFGPSVLQPDGSVYRFGLTPAQGATIRMTRYQYGGGAVGNVPARSLSVLKSSLPYVARVTNHAPAVGGRNAQQLEDAVQRVPHLLRTRTRAVTADDYELLAAQVPGVARARCVTPNMHAPGQTYPGQIRALHVPPGQVTVAVLPEVRPGDPGVDADPLTPGRVAPERLTLSAELRAAVQEELDLRRPVGTTLDLRAPQYVWVSVTATVRAAHAASRPAREDVRRRALHALYTYLNPYTGGPDGQGWPFGRTLTLSELYGLLRAVPGLEVVEDVQVVLTEPGQPETREVVTGSLPMPPQALIVSDVHHVRVEQG
;
A
#
# COMPACT_ATOMS: atom_id res chain seq x y z
N MET A 1 -18.43 -23.82 -8.31
CA MET A 1 -18.59 -24.11 -9.76
C MET A 1 -19.13 -22.86 -10.40
N PRO A 2 -18.49 -22.32 -11.46
CA PRO A 2 -19.11 -21.24 -12.23
C PRO A 2 -20.43 -21.76 -12.79
N LEU A 3 -21.46 -20.92 -12.75
CA LEU A 3 -22.70 -21.21 -13.48
C LEU A 3 -22.32 -21.33 -14.96
N PRO A 4 -22.78 -22.35 -15.69
CA PRO A 4 -22.47 -22.48 -17.11
C PRO A 4 -23.00 -21.26 -17.87
N THR A 5 -22.22 -20.76 -18.83
CA THR A 5 -22.71 -19.80 -19.83
C THR A 5 -23.95 -20.40 -20.49
N VAL A 6 -25.08 -19.70 -20.37
CA VAL A 6 -26.38 -20.20 -20.85
C VAL A 6 -26.47 -19.94 -22.35
N ASN A 7 -26.24 -20.97 -23.17
CA ASN A 7 -26.69 -20.95 -24.55
C ASN A 7 -28.22 -21.14 -24.53
N LEU A 8 -28.95 -20.19 -25.12
CA LEU A 8 -30.41 -20.25 -25.21
C LEU A 8 -30.86 -21.32 -26.21
N ASP A 9 -30.07 -21.53 -27.26
CA ASP A 9 -30.24 -22.59 -28.27
C ASP A 9 -28.85 -23.04 -28.74
N ASP A 10 -28.54 -24.32 -28.61
CA ASP A 10 -27.23 -24.90 -28.91
C ASP A 10 -27.14 -25.58 -30.28
N ARG A 11 -28.24 -25.56 -31.06
CA ARG A 11 -28.26 -26.08 -32.43
C ARG A 11 -27.27 -25.32 -33.32
N ARG A 12 -26.52 -26.08 -34.13
CA ARG A 12 -25.61 -25.57 -35.14
C ARG A 12 -26.17 -25.80 -36.54
N PHE A 13 -25.48 -25.26 -37.55
CA PHE A 13 -25.79 -25.48 -38.97
C PHE A 13 -26.18 -26.93 -39.30
N ASP A 14 -25.38 -27.91 -38.89
CA ASP A 14 -25.61 -29.33 -39.22
C ASP A 14 -26.90 -29.86 -38.58
N ASP A 15 -27.19 -29.47 -37.34
CA ASP A 15 -28.39 -29.87 -36.61
C ASP A 15 -29.65 -29.32 -37.29
N ILE A 16 -29.59 -28.04 -37.72
CA ILE A 16 -30.70 -27.36 -38.40
C ILE A 16 -30.92 -27.97 -39.79
N LEU A 17 -29.84 -28.25 -40.53
CA LEU A 17 -29.92 -28.87 -41.84
C LEU A 17 -30.47 -30.29 -41.76
N GLU A 18 -30.02 -31.10 -40.80
CA GLU A 18 -30.57 -32.44 -40.57
C GLU A 18 -32.04 -32.40 -40.17
N GLU A 19 -32.43 -31.51 -39.26
CA GLU A 19 -33.82 -31.34 -38.83
C GLU A 19 -34.70 -31.00 -40.04
N ALA A 20 -34.28 -30.03 -40.85
CA ALA A 20 -35.03 -29.61 -42.01
C ALA A 20 -35.12 -30.70 -43.09
N ARG A 21 -34.05 -31.50 -43.29
CA ARG A 21 -34.09 -32.70 -44.15
C ARG A 21 -35.10 -33.74 -43.68
N ARG A 22 -35.22 -33.96 -42.36
CA ARG A 22 -36.22 -34.89 -41.79
C ARG A 22 -37.66 -34.43 -42.00
N LEU A 23 -37.89 -33.13 -42.20
CA LEU A 23 -39.22 -32.56 -42.43
C LEU A 23 -39.66 -32.63 -43.91
N ILE A 24 -38.74 -32.86 -44.86
CA ILE A 24 -39.06 -32.90 -46.29
C ILE A 24 -40.19 -33.91 -46.63
N PRO A 25 -40.18 -35.17 -46.15
CA PRO A 25 -41.22 -36.13 -46.48
C PRO A 25 -42.62 -35.73 -46.00
N GLN A 26 -42.70 -34.86 -45.00
CA GLN A 26 -43.97 -34.39 -44.43
C GLN A 26 -44.53 -33.20 -45.21
N PHE A 27 -43.69 -32.26 -45.61
CA PHE A 27 -44.14 -30.99 -46.23
C PHE A 27 -44.04 -30.98 -47.76
N CYS A 28 -43.13 -31.77 -48.33
CA CYS A 28 -42.84 -31.80 -49.76
C CYS A 28 -42.58 -33.26 -50.23
N PRO A 29 -43.55 -34.18 -50.09
CA PRO A 29 -43.37 -35.60 -50.43
C PRO A 29 -43.03 -35.84 -51.91
N GLU A 30 -43.40 -34.91 -52.80
CA GLU A 30 -43.03 -34.92 -54.22
C GLU A 30 -41.55 -34.62 -54.49
N TRP A 31 -40.84 -34.01 -53.53
CA TRP A 31 -39.42 -33.71 -53.66
C TRP A 31 -38.60 -34.92 -53.24
N THR A 32 -37.93 -35.57 -54.21
CA THR A 32 -37.27 -36.87 -54.03
C THR A 32 -35.76 -36.85 -54.23
N ASP A 33 -35.23 -35.79 -54.85
CA ASP A 33 -33.79 -35.60 -55.02
C ASP A 33 -33.24 -34.79 -53.85
N HIS A 34 -32.30 -35.34 -53.09
CA HIS A 34 -31.69 -34.68 -51.92
C HIS A 34 -30.17 -34.66 -52.03
N ASN A 35 -29.66 -34.69 -53.27
CA ASN A 35 -28.23 -34.65 -53.52
C ASN A 35 -27.66 -33.22 -53.29
N PRO A 36 -26.34 -33.07 -53.07
CA PRO A 36 -25.73 -31.75 -52.87
C PRO A 36 -25.80 -30.82 -54.08
N SER A 37 -26.11 -31.36 -55.27
CA SER A 37 -26.24 -30.57 -56.50
C SER A 37 -27.65 -30.03 -56.73
N ASP A 38 -28.61 -30.45 -55.90
CA ASP A 38 -30.00 -30.03 -55.98
C ASP A 38 -30.13 -28.57 -55.49
N PRO A 39 -30.66 -27.66 -56.33
CA PRO A 39 -30.96 -26.29 -55.91
C PRO A 39 -31.83 -26.19 -54.66
N GLY A 40 -32.74 -27.15 -54.44
CA GLY A 40 -33.57 -27.20 -53.24
C GLY A 40 -32.75 -27.42 -51.96
N MET A 41 -31.78 -28.34 -52.02
CA MET A 41 -30.83 -28.58 -50.93
C MET A 41 -29.92 -27.38 -50.68
N ALA A 42 -29.43 -26.72 -51.73
CA ALA A 42 -28.62 -25.51 -51.59
C ALA A 42 -29.39 -24.35 -50.91
N ILE A 43 -30.68 -24.18 -51.23
CA ILE A 43 -31.54 -23.21 -50.54
C ILE A 43 -31.68 -23.58 -49.06
N LEU A 44 -31.86 -24.87 -48.75
CA LEU A 44 -31.96 -25.38 -47.39
C LEU A 44 -30.69 -25.13 -46.57
N GLU A 45 -29.52 -25.34 -47.16
CA GLU A 45 -28.23 -24.99 -46.56
C GLU A 45 -28.13 -23.48 -46.29
N VAL A 46 -28.55 -22.62 -47.23
CA VAL A 46 -28.57 -21.16 -47.00
C VAL A 46 -29.49 -20.80 -45.82
N PHE A 47 -30.69 -21.39 -45.73
CA PHE A 47 -31.59 -21.13 -44.60
C PHE A 47 -31.06 -21.68 -43.28
N ALA A 48 -30.41 -22.85 -43.28
CA ALA A 48 -29.75 -23.40 -42.10
C ALA A 48 -28.63 -22.46 -41.63
N TRP A 49 -27.81 -21.94 -42.54
CA TRP A 49 -26.76 -20.97 -42.23
C TRP A 49 -27.32 -19.63 -41.71
N MET A 50 -28.38 -19.11 -42.33
CA MET A 50 -29.05 -17.89 -41.85
C MET A 50 -29.62 -18.09 -40.44
N THR A 51 -30.19 -19.25 -40.17
CA THR A 51 -30.73 -19.60 -38.85
C THR A 51 -29.61 -19.72 -37.82
N ASP A 52 -28.50 -20.39 -38.14
CA ASP A 52 -27.31 -20.50 -37.29
C ASP A 52 -26.75 -19.12 -36.91
N LEU A 53 -26.70 -18.18 -37.87
CA LEU A 53 -26.30 -16.79 -37.60
C LEU A 53 -27.28 -16.05 -36.66
N LEU A 54 -28.58 -16.32 -36.77
CA LEU A 54 -29.59 -15.78 -35.86
C LEU A 54 -29.45 -16.38 -34.45
N LEU A 55 -29.23 -17.70 -34.35
CA LEU A 55 -28.99 -18.37 -33.07
C LEU A 55 -27.73 -17.83 -32.39
N TYR A 56 -26.65 -17.61 -33.14
CA TYR A 56 -25.45 -16.94 -32.64
C TYR A 56 -25.78 -15.57 -32.00
N ARG A 57 -26.58 -14.73 -32.67
CA ARG A 57 -27.00 -13.41 -32.13
C ARG A 57 -27.90 -13.53 -30.91
N VAL A 58 -28.83 -14.49 -30.90
CA VAL A 58 -29.71 -14.77 -29.75
C VAL A 58 -28.88 -15.22 -28.55
N ASN A 59 -27.86 -16.04 -28.75
CA ASN A 59 -26.95 -16.48 -27.69
C ASN A 59 -26.07 -15.37 -27.13
N GLN A 60 -26.00 -14.18 -27.75
CA GLN A 60 -25.37 -12.98 -27.16
C GLN A 60 -26.31 -12.19 -26.23
N VAL A 61 -27.61 -12.51 -26.21
CA VAL A 61 -28.62 -11.78 -25.40
C VAL A 61 -28.37 -11.94 -23.88
N PRO A 62 -28.04 -13.13 -23.33
CA PRO A 62 -27.79 -13.28 -21.90
C PRO A 62 -26.68 -12.35 -21.38
N ASP A 63 -25.57 -12.21 -22.10
CA ASP A 63 -24.46 -11.33 -21.70
C ASP A 63 -24.87 -9.86 -21.74
N LYS A 64 -25.62 -9.45 -22.77
CA LYS A 64 -26.16 -8.09 -22.86
C LYS A 64 -27.17 -7.80 -21.75
N LEU A 65 -28.03 -8.76 -21.41
CA LEU A 65 -28.97 -8.65 -20.29
C LEU A 65 -28.24 -8.56 -18.96
N LEU A 66 -27.15 -9.32 -18.77
CA LEU A 66 -26.32 -9.23 -17.57
C LEU A 66 -25.77 -7.81 -17.41
N ILE A 67 -25.19 -7.22 -18.45
CA ILE A 67 -24.71 -5.84 -18.41
C ILE A 67 -25.85 -4.86 -18.07
N ALA A 68 -27.02 -5.01 -18.70
CA ALA A 68 -28.18 -4.16 -18.41
C ALA A 68 -28.67 -4.32 -16.96
N PHE A 69 -28.64 -5.52 -16.39
CA PHE A 69 -28.98 -5.74 -14.99
C PHE A 69 -27.95 -5.13 -14.05
N LEU A 70 -26.65 -5.24 -14.37
CA LEU A 70 -25.57 -4.60 -13.60
C LEU A 70 -25.74 -3.08 -13.57
N ASP A 71 -26.03 -2.49 -14.72
CA ASP A 71 -26.31 -1.05 -14.85
C ASP A 71 -27.55 -0.65 -14.04
N LEU A 72 -28.63 -1.43 -14.13
CA LEU A 72 -29.87 -1.21 -13.36
C LEU A 72 -29.65 -1.21 -11.83
N ILE A 73 -28.74 -2.05 -11.33
CA ILE A 73 -28.39 -2.08 -9.90
C ILE A 73 -27.26 -1.10 -9.54
N GLY A 74 -26.82 -0.26 -10.48
CA GLY A 74 -25.81 0.78 -10.26
C GLY A 74 -24.38 0.25 -10.13
N VAL A 75 -24.08 -0.95 -10.64
CA VAL A 75 -22.71 -1.48 -10.60
C VAL A 75 -21.87 -0.78 -11.66
N GLN A 76 -20.92 0.03 -11.19
CA GLN A 76 -19.89 0.64 -12.02
C GLN A 76 -18.57 -0.15 -11.91
N LEU A 77 -17.84 -0.25 -13.02
CA LEU A 77 -16.49 -0.81 -13.05
C LEU A 77 -15.53 0.16 -12.35
N ALA A 78 -14.70 -0.37 -11.45
CA ALA A 78 -13.69 0.47 -10.80
C ALA A 78 -12.66 0.98 -11.84
N PRO A 79 -12.30 2.28 -11.81
CA PRO A 79 -11.28 2.84 -12.69
C PRO A 79 -9.90 2.21 -12.43
N PRO A 80 -8.94 2.35 -13.37
CA PRO A 80 -7.57 1.95 -13.08
C PRO A 80 -6.99 2.77 -11.92
N ARG A 81 -6.16 2.11 -11.12
CA ARG A 81 -5.40 2.76 -10.05
C ARG A 81 -3.99 3.07 -10.56
N ALA A 82 -3.50 4.26 -10.26
CA ALA A 82 -2.14 4.66 -10.57
C ALA A 82 -1.14 4.09 -9.55
N ALA A 83 -0.02 3.56 -10.06
CA ALA A 83 1.13 3.24 -9.24
C ALA A 83 1.75 4.52 -8.67
N GLN A 84 2.34 4.44 -7.49
CA GLN A 84 2.98 5.57 -6.81
C GLN A 84 4.44 5.22 -6.52
N ALA A 85 5.32 6.22 -6.64
CA ALA A 85 6.73 6.10 -6.29
C ALA A 85 7.28 7.44 -5.75
N PRO A 86 8.16 7.41 -4.75
CA PRO A 86 9.01 8.54 -4.45
C PRO A 86 10.06 8.73 -5.55
N VAL A 87 10.12 9.93 -6.12
CA VAL A 87 11.10 10.29 -7.17
C VAL A 87 12.04 11.35 -6.62
N THR A 88 13.34 11.07 -6.67
CA THR A 88 14.39 11.98 -6.23
C THR A 88 14.97 12.75 -7.41
N PHE A 89 14.96 14.07 -7.30
CA PHE A 89 15.53 15.00 -8.27
C PHE A 89 16.88 15.48 -7.75
N TYR A 90 17.94 15.27 -8.54
CA TYR A 90 19.30 15.67 -8.16
C TYR A 90 19.72 16.92 -8.92
N LEU A 91 20.30 17.86 -8.20
CA LEU A 91 20.92 19.05 -8.75
C LEU A 91 22.24 18.71 -9.47
N SER A 92 22.55 19.50 -10.48
CA SER A 92 23.83 19.52 -11.18
C SER A 92 24.97 20.08 -10.31
N ALA A 93 24.64 21.05 -9.45
CA ALA A 93 25.51 21.62 -8.44
C ALA A 93 24.66 22.19 -7.30
N PRO A 94 25.19 22.31 -6.07
CA PRO A 94 24.53 23.05 -4.99
C PRO A 94 24.09 24.45 -5.44
N GLN A 95 22.92 24.88 -4.99
CA GLN A 95 22.35 26.19 -5.33
C GLN A 95 22.27 27.08 -4.09
N ASP A 96 22.48 28.37 -4.27
CA ASP A 96 22.39 29.37 -3.19
C ASP A 96 20.94 29.85 -2.94
N ALA A 97 20.04 29.57 -3.88
CA ALA A 97 18.63 29.93 -3.80
C ALA A 97 17.73 28.68 -3.85
N PRO A 98 16.57 28.68 -3.16
CA PRO A 98 15.62 27.57 -3.22
C PRO A 98 15.15 27.27 -4.65
N LEU A 99 15.20 26.00 -5.07
CA LEU A 99 14.69 25.55 -6.36
C LEU A 99 13.35 24.81 -6.18
N ALA A 100 12.30 25.29 -6.82
CA ALA A 100 10.97 24.68 -6.75
C ALA A 100 10.76 23.63 -7.87
N ILE A 101 10.20 22.49 -7.49
CA ILE A 101 9.68 21.44 -8.37
C ILE A 101 8.16 21.56 -8.33
N ALA A 102 7.54 21.93 -9.44
CA ALA A 102 6.10 22.14 -9.51
C ALA A 102 5.34 20.80 -9.46
N PRO A 103 4.10 20.76 -8.93
CA PRO A 103 3.22 19.62 -9.12
C PRO A 103 2.88 19.44 -10.60
N GLY A 104 2.81 18.20 -11.07
CA GLY A 104 2.65 17.87 -12.48
C GLY A 104 3.96 17.90 -13.28
N THR A 105 5.12 17.96 -12.62
CA THR A 105 6.42 17.73 -13.28
C THR A 105 6.48 16.28 -13.73
N GLU A 106 6.77 16.06 -15.01
CA GLU A 106 6.77 14.74 -15.62
C GLU A 106 8.17 14.11 -15.63
N VAL A 107 8.24 12.86 -15.16
CA VAL A 107 9.38 11.96 -15.27
C VAL A 107 8.93 10.65 -15.91
N ALA A 108 9.84 9.90 -16.53
CA ALA A 108 9.46 8.70 -17.24
C ALA A 108 10.54 7.62 -17.17
N THR A 109 10.14 6.38 -17.50
CA THR A 109 11.09 5.33 -17.85
C THR A 109 11.78 5.63 -19.18
N LEU A 110 12.91 4.97 -19.41
CA LEU A 110 13.56 4.97 -20.72
C LEU A 110 12.64 4.32 -21.75
N ARG A 111 12.39 5.02 -22.85
CA ARG A 111 11.74 4.43 -24.03
C ARG A 111 12.67 3.40 -24.64
N THR A 112 12.13 2.24 -24.98
CA THR A 112 12.83 1.20 -25.75
C THR A 112 12.11 0.96 -27.08
N GLU A 113 12.65 0.12 -27.94
CA GLU A 113 11.98 -0.26 -29.20
C GLU A 113 10.69 -1.06 -28.94
N VAL A 114 10.63 -1.79 -27.83
CA VAL A 114 9.53 -2.71 -27.50
C VAL A 114 8.52 -2.07 -26.54
N ASN A 115 8.98 -1.21 -25.63
CA ASN A 115 8.15 -0.58 -24.60
C ASN A 115 8.14 0.95 -24.74
N GLU A 116 6.94 1.52 -24.74
CA GLU A 116 6.75 2.96 -24.59
C GLU A 116 7.22 3.44 -23.22
N ALA A 117 7.50 4.75 -23.12
CA ALA A 117 7.90 5.35 -21.86
C ALA A 117 6.68 5.49 -20.92
N THR A 118 6.80 4.93 -19.72
CA THR A 118 5.80 5.03 -18.66
C THR A 118 5.98 6.36 -17.94
N VAL A 119 4.98 7.25 -17.98
CA VAL A 119 5.07 8.64 -17.50
C VAL A 119 4.47 8.81 -16.10
N PHE A 120 5.24 9.42 -15.21
CA PHE A 120 4.84 9.77 -13.85
C PHE A 120 4.81 11.28 -13.69
N SER A 121 3.81 11.78 -12.98
CA SER A 121 3.68 13.18 -12.62
C SER A 121 3.82 13.37 -11.12
N THR A 122 4.57 14.40 -10.69
CA THR A 122 4.66 14.79 -9.28
C THR A 122 3.28 15.22 -8.74
N GLU A 123 2.95 14.81 -7.52
CA GLU A 123 1.63 15.06 -6.94
C GLU A 123 1.55 16.40 -6.20
N ARG A 124 2.65 16.76 -5.54
CA ARG A 124 2.83 17.98 -4.75
C ARG A 124 4.07 18.73 -5.21
N SER A 125 4.18 20.01 -4.83
CA SER A 125 5.43 20.73 -5.02
C SER A 125 6.52 20.19 -4.10
N GLY A 126 7.75 20.16 -4.59
CA GLY A 126 8.96 20.00 -3.79
C GLY A 126 9.79 21.27 -3.83
N VAL A 127 10.54 21.58 -2.78
CA VAL A 127 11.48 22.71 -2.80
C VAL A 127 12.82 22.21 -2.29
N ILE A 128 13.87 22.33 -3.11
CA ILE A 128 15.25 22.05 -2.71
C ILE A 128 15.78 23.32 -2.08
N ARG A 129 16.06 23.30 -0.77
CA ARG A 129 16.51 24.46 -0.01
C ARG A 129 18.01 24.33 0.33
N PRO A 130 18.78 25.43 0.28
CA PRO A 130 20.15 25.41 0.79
C PRO A 130 20.12 25.24 2.33
N PRO A 131 20.86 24.28 2.89
CA PRO A 131 20.85 24.04 4.33
C PRO A 131 21.67 25.09 5.07
N VAL A 132 21.09 25.64 6.14
CA VAL A 132 21.77 26.57 7.05
C VAL A 132 21.98 25.88 8.40
N LEU A 133 23.26 25.73 8.77
CA LEU A 133 23.68 25.19 10.06
C LEU A 133 23.59 26.26 11.15
N THR A 134 22.89 25.96 12.24
CA THR A 134 22.74 26.88 13.39
C THR A 134 23.39 26.35 14.67
N GLY A 135 23.69 25.06 14.72
CA GLY A 135 24.35 24.45 15.86
C GLY A 135 24.98 23.09 15.55
N LEU A 136 26.04 22.78 16.28
CA LEU A 136 26.76 21.52 16.22
C LEU A 136 27.06 21.09 17.66
N TYR A 137 26.70 19.87 18.02
CA TYR A 137 26.81 19.39 19.40
C TYR A 137 27.32 17.96 19.46
N THR A 138 27.97 17.59 20.56
CA THR A 138 28.35 16.19 20.85
C THR A 138 27.82 15.80 22.24
N ALA A 139 27.16 14.64 22.34
CA ALA A 139 26.63 14.15 23.61
C ALA A 139 26.47 12.63 23.61
N ASN A 140 26.41 12.01 24.78
CA ASN A 140 26.01 10.62 24.91
C ASN A 140 24.49 10.49 25.10
N THR A 141 23.83 9.79 24.19
CA THR A 141 22.36 9.62 24.16
C THR A 141 21.83 8.63 25.20
N LEU A 142 22.67 7.71 25.69
CA LEU A 142 22.29 6.71 26.69
C LEU A 142 22.44 7.24 28.12
N ALA A 143 23.35 8.19 28.36
CA ALA A 143 23.46 8.91 29.64
C ALA A 143 22.16 9.67 29.98
N GLN A 144 21.45 10.17 28.96
CA GLN A 144 20.14 10.85 29.13
C GLN A 144 19.03 9.93 29.67
N VAL A 145 19.10 8.63 29.40
CA VAL A 145 18.10 7.64 29.85
C VAL A 145 18.38 7.16 31.28
N ARG A 146 19.64 7.22 31.73
CA ARG A 146 20.07 6.73 33.05
C ARG A 146 19.90 7.75 34.18
N GLY A 147 19.52 8.99 33.88
CA GLY A 147 19.24 10.01 34.89
C GLY A 147 20.48 10.64 35.53
N ASP A 148 21.67 10.48 34.95
CA ASP A 148 22.88 11.16 35.42
C ASP A 148 22.86 12.63 34.97
N ALA A 149 22.71 13.53 35.94
CA ALA A 149 22.46 14.96 35.74
C ALA A 149 23.69 15.78 35.29
N ASP A 150 24.90 15.23 35.41
CA ASP A 150 26.15 15.95 35.09
C ASP A 150 26.63 15.71 33.65
N ASP A 151 26.29 14.57 33.04
CA ASP A 151 26.71 14.18 31.67
C ASP A 151 25.62 14.46 30.60
N THR A 152 24.50 15.06 31.02
CA THR A 152 23.33 15.35 30.18
C THR A 152 23.46 16.64 29.36
N ARG A 153 24.46 17.48 29.65
CA ARG A 153 24.73 18.74 28.93
C ARG A 153 25.66 18.45 27.75
N GLY A 154 25.07 18.23 26.58
CA GLY A 154 25.85 18.11 25.34
C GLY A 154 26.79 19.31 25.13
N VAL A 155 27.98 19.05 24.60
CA VAL A 155 28.99 20.07 24.31
C VAL A 155 28.61 20.75 23.01
N ARG A 156 28.45 22.07 23.03
CA ARG A 156 28.24 22.90 21.83
C ARG A 156 29.58 23.30 21.23
N HIS A 157 29.71 23.13 19.91
CA HIS A 157 30.90 23.54 19.15
C HIS A 157 30.64 24.85 18.40
N ASP A 158 31.68 25.69 18.31
CA ASP A 158 31.57 27.00 17.68
C ASP A 158 31.72 26.89 16.17
N LEU A 159 30.63 27.12 15.45
CA LEU A 159 30.60 27.06 13.99
C LEU A 159 31.54 28.07 13.33
N ALA A 160 31.84 29.20 13.97
CA ALA A 160 32.74 30.22 13.42
C ALA A 160 34.22 29.81 13.46
N GLN A 161 34.58 28.86 14.33
CA GLN A 161 35.94 28.34 14.46
C GLN A 161 36.21 27.16 13.52
N LEU A 162 35.16 26.56 12.99
CA LEU A 162 35.23 25.41 12.09
C LEU A 162 36.02 25.77 10.81
N GLY A 163 37.05 24.97 10.49
CA GLY A 163 37.96 25.21 9.37
C GLY A 163 39.07 26.24 9.60
N LEU A 164 39.17 26.82 10.80
CA LEU A 164 40.36 27.57 11.18
C LEU A 164 41.55 26.62 11.42
N PRO A 165 42.77 26.98 10.98
CA PRO A 165 43.96 26.14 11.20
C PRO A 165 44.14 25.79 12.69
N GLY A 166 44.14 24.50 13.01
CA GLY A 166 44.35 23.98 14.36
C GLY A 166 43.10 23.88 15.24
N TYR A 167 41.94 24.35 14.80
CA TYR A 167 40.67 24.08 15.49
C TYR A 167 40.13 22.72 15.08
N ARG A 168 39.93 21.84 16.07
CA ARG A 168 39.33 20.52 15.89
C ARG A 168 38.70 20.04 17.19
N PHE A 169 37.74 19.13 17.09
CA PHE A 169 37.13 18.50 18.26
C PHE A 169 36.72 17.06 17.95
N PRO A 170 36.68 16.17 18.96
CA PRO A 170 36.32 14.78 18.73
C PRO A 170 34.81 14.64 18.45
N ILE A 171 34.47 13.90 17.39
CA ILE A 171 33.08 13.61 16.98
C ILE A 171 32.33 12.81 18.05
N PHE A 172 33.04 11.95 18.77
CA PHE A 172 32.57 11.14 19.88
C PHE A 172 33.37 11.43 21.16
N GLN A 173 33.08 10.77 22.27
CA GLN A 173 33.93 10.92 23.46
C GLN A 173 35.34 10.37 23.17
N PRO A 174 36.40 10.87 23.84
CA PRO A 174 37.78 10.40 23.62
C PRO A 174 37.96 8.87 23.73
N GLN A 175 37.14 8.22 24.55
CA GLN A 175 36.91 6.78 24.56
C GLN A 175 35.49 6.53 24.02
N PRO A 176 35.30 6.23 22.72
CA PRO A 176 33.97 6.22 22.14
C PRO A 176 33.12 5.07 22.67
N GLN A 177 31.91 5.39 23.14
CA GLN A 177 30.95 4.44 23.71
C GLN A 177 29.68 4.34 22.87
N PRO A 178 28.94 3.20 22.92
CA PRO A 178 27.60 3.14 22.34
C PRO A 178 26.74 4.32 22.84
N GLY A 179 26.00 4.95 21.93
CA GLY A 179 25.18 6.10 22.24
C GLY A 179 25.85 7.47 22.11
N ASP A 180 27.18 7.55 22.02
CA ASP A 180 27.84 8.81 21.64
C ASP A 180 27.31 9.29 20.29
N ALA A 181 27.01 10.58 20.19
CA ALA A 181 26.46 11.13 18.98
C ALA A 181 26.92 12.56 18.68
N LEU A 182 27.17 12.81 17.41
CA LEU A 182 27.26 14.15 16.82
C LEU A 182 25.86 14.60 16.39
N PHE A 183 25.44 15.79 16.82
CA PHE A 183 24.17 16.41 16.48
C PHE A 183 24.39 17.62 15.60
N VAL A 184 23.67 17.67 14.48
CA VAL A 184 23.69 18.76 13.50
C VAL A 184 22.32 19.43 13.54
N GLN A 185 22.30 20.72 13.86
CA GLN A 185 21.09 21.53 13.91
C GLN A 185 20.97 22.37 12.63
N LEU A 186 19.84 22.19 11.95
CA LEU A 186 19.45 22.93 10.75
C LEU A 186 18.38 23.97 11.12
N GLN A 187 18.44 25.13 10.45
CA GLN A 187 17.47 26.21 10.62
C GLN A 187 16.08 25.83 10.09
N ASP A 188 16.03 25.28 8.87
CA ASP A 188 14.80 25.04 8.13
C ASP A 188 14.50 23.55 7.93
N ASP A 189 13.25 23.25 7.56
CA ASP A 189 12.81 21.89 7.24
C ASP A 189 13.49 21.37 5.97
N HIS A 190 14.24 20.28 6.12
CA HIS A 190 14.88 19.53 5.04
C HIS A 190 14.30 18.12 4.89
N SER A 191 13.02 17.95 5.22
CA SER A 191 12.26 16.73 4.94
C SER A 191 12.45 16.28 3.49
N ASP A 192 12.64 14.97 3.31
CA ASP A 192 12.78 14.31 2.00
C ASP A 192 13.99 14.80 1.16
N HIS A 193 14.88 15.62 1.71
CA HIS A 193 16.06 16.13 1.01
C HIS A 193 17.15 15.06 0.87
N VAL A 194 17.96 15.24 -0.18
CA VAL A 194 19.27 14.60 -0.27
C VAL A 194 20.30 15.64 0.14
N LEU A 195 20.99 15.42 1.26
CA LEU A 195 22.03 16.30 1.76
C LEU A 195 23.41 15.66 1.55
N ALA A 196 24.37 16.45 1.09
CA ALA A 196 25.78 16.10 1.10
C ALA A 196 26.45 16.80 2.28
N LEU A 197 27.06 16.02 3.17
CA LEU A 197 27.86 16.49 4.28
C LEU A 197 29.33 16.30 3.93
N HIS A 198 30.06 17.39 3.79
CA HIS A 198 31.48 17.41 3.49
C HIS A 198 32.27 17.51 4.79
N PHE A 199 32.95 16.43 5.14
CA PHE A 199 33.73 16.30 6.37
C PHE A 199 35.22 16.45 6.09
N GLY A 200 35.87 17.27 6.91
CA GLY A 200 37.33 17.27 7.09
C GLY A 200 37.65 16.61 8.42
N VAL A 201 38.37 15.50 8.40
CA VAL A 201 38.75 14.72 9.59
C VAL A 201 40.24 14.40 9.58
N GLU A 202 40.84 14.32 10.77
CA GLU A 202 42.25 13.96 10.90
C GLU A 202 42.47 12.48 10.56
N LEU A 203 43.35 12.22 9.58
CA LEU A 203 43.62 10.92 8.93
C LEU A 203 44.04 9.77 9.89
N ALA A 204 44.33 10.07 11.17
CA ALA A 204 44.83 9.12 12.16
C ALA A 204 43.84 8.80 13.31
N GLY A 205 42.71 9.51 13.42
CA GLY A 205 41.78 9.36 14.55
C GLY A 205 40.93 8.07 14.49
N GLY A 206 40.54 7.61 13.30
CA GLY A 206 39.59 6.49 13.11
C GLY A 206 40.19 5.08 12.96
N ALA A 207 41.51 4.92 13.06
CA ALA A 207 42.22 3.70 12.66
C ALA A 207 41.66 2.42 13.33
N GLY A 208 41.06 1.53 12.53
CA GLY A 208 40.60 0.21 12.96
C GLY A 208 39.14 -0.13 12.66
N VAL A 209 38.34 0.81 12.14
CA VAL A 209 36.95 0.58 11.74
C VAL A 209 36.85 0.08 10.29
N ASN A 210 35.99 -0.91 10.04
CA ASN A 210 35.70 -1.40 8.69
C ASN A 210 34.75 -0.42 7.95
N PRO A 211 35.17 0.20 6.84
CA PRO A 211 34.32 1.14 6.10
C PRO A 211 33.01 0.55 5.59
N ASN A 212 32.96 -0.77 5.35
CA ASN A 212 31.74 -1.44 4.87
C ASN A 212 30.73 -1.72 5.98
N HIS A 213 31.15 -1.61 7.25
CA HIS A 213 30.30 -1.81 8.42
C HIS A 213 30.64 -0.75 9.48
N PRO A 214 30.27 0.53 9.23
CA PRO A 214 30.52 1.60 10.18
C PRO A 214 29.70 1.37 11.47
N PRO A 215 30.29 1.58 12.67
CA PRO A 215 29.61 1.36 13.95
C PRO A 215 28.68 2.54 14.31
N TYR A 216 28.11 3.22 13.31
CA TYR A 216 27.21 4.36 13.50
C TYR A 216 25.96 4.26 12.64
N VAL A 217 24.92 4.96 13.07
CA VAL A 217 23.73 5.25 12.28
C VAL A 217 23.49 6.74 12.21
N TRP A 218 23.05 7.21 11.04
CA TRP A 218 22.52 8.55 10.88
C TRP A 218 21.01 8.53 11.12
N GLU A 219 20.52 9.48 11.89
CA GLU A 219 19.12 9.57 12.28
C GLU A 219 18.63 11.01 12.21
N ALA A 220 17.37 11.21 11.84
CA ALA A 220 16.70 12.49 11.79
C ALA A 220 15.53 12.51 12.78
N TRP A 221 15.27 13.67 13.38
CA TRP A 221 14.19 13.82 14.35
C TRP A 221 12.81 13.92 13.66
N GLN A 222 11.85 13.09 14.09
CA GLN A 222 10.49 13.02 13.53
C GLN A 222 9.36 13.47 14.47
N GLY A 223 9.68 13.94 15.68
CA GLY A 223 8.68 14.32 16.68
C GLY A 223 8.01 13.13 17.40
N GLY A 224 7.07 13.42 18.30
CA GLY A 224 6.44 12.42 19.18
C GLY A 224 7.30 12.05 20.40
N VAL A 225 6.92 10.97 21.11
CA VAL A 225 7.70 10.44 22.24
C VAL A 225 8.95 9.75 21.69
N SER A 226 10.04 10.50 21.53
CA SER A 226 11.40 10.02 21.20
C SER A 226 11.59 9.28 19.86
N ARG A 227 10.96 9.74 18.77
CA ARG A 227 11.11 9.09 17.45
C ARG A 227 12.27 9.69 16.64
N TRP A 228 13.43 9.05 16.72
CA TRP A 228 14.53 9.23 15.78
C TRP A 228 14.39 8.21 14.63
N ALA A 229 14.35 8.69 13.39
CA ALA A 229 14.23 7.85 12.21
C ALA A 229 15.57 7.74 11.49
N GLN A 230 15.96 6.52 11.11
CA GLN A 230 17.21 6.30 10.40
C GLN A 230 17.21 7.00 9.03
N CYS A 231 18.31 7.67 8.71
CA CYS A 231 18.59 8.23 7.38
C CYS A 231 19.22 7.15 6.51
N GLU A 232 18.92 7.17 5.22
CA GLU A 232 19.54 6.24 4.27
C GLU A 232 20.85 6.85 3.75
N ILE A 233 21.96 6.13 3.92
CA ILE A 233 23.27 6.55 3.44
C ILE A 233 23.37 6.14 1.96
N GLU A 234 23.32 7.11 1.04
CA GLU A 234 23.46 6.85 -0.40
C GLU A 234 24.92 6.64 -0.79
N TYR A 235 25.83 7.37 -0.14
CA TYR A 235 27.26 7.30 -0.40
C TYR A 235 28.04 7.76 0.83
N ASP A 236 29.11 7.04 1.18
CA ASP A 236 30.04 7.42 2.23
C ASP A 236 31.49 7.40 1.71
N GLY A 237 31.96 8.57 1.29
CA GLY A 237 33.34 8.81 0.89
C GLY A 237 34.29 9.06 2.07
N THR A 238 33.79 9.19 3.30
CA THR A 238 34.62 9.35 4.51
C THR A 238 35.24 8.03 4.97
N GLN A 239 34.78 6.91 4.40
CA GLN A 239 35.14 5.55 4.78
C GLN A 239 34.95 5.30 6.28
N ALA A 240 33.77 5.65 6.82
CA ALA A 240 33.52 5.66 8.26
C ALA A 240 34.46 6.61 9.02
N PHE A 241 34.50 7.89 8.62
CA PHE A 241 35.36 8.93 9.21
C PHE A 241 36.86 8.59 9.31
N ASN A 242 37.35 7.65 8.51
CA ASN A 242 38.78 7.34 8.42
C ASN A 242 39.54 8.39 7.58
N VAL A 243 38.85 9.02 6.64
CA VAL A 243 39.40 10.06 5.77
C VAL A 243 38.39 11.19 5.57
N SER A 244 38.90 12.38 5.26
CA SER A 244 38.07 13.50 4.79
C SER A 244 37.34 13.10 3.52
N GLY A 245 36.05 13.45 3.43
CA GLY A 245 35.21 13.00 2.34
C GLY A 245 33.79 13.52 2.41
N GLU A 246 33.00 13.13 1.42
CA GLU A 246 31.58 13.46 1.33
C GLU A 246 30.73 12.28 1.80
N LEU A 247 29.72 12.59 2.60
CA LEU A 247 28.66 11.67 3.00
C LEU A 247 27.32 12.16 2.44
N ILE A 248 26.64 11.36 1.65
CA ILE A 248 25.34 11.69 1.06
C ILE A 248 24.24 10.95 1.81
N LEU A 249 23.33 11.70 2.40
CA LEU A 249 22.19 11.20 3.17
C LEU A 249 20.88 11.52 2.44
N ARG A 250 20.01 10.52 2.33
CA ARG A 250 18.58 10.72 2.02
C ARG A 250 17.81 10.80 3.32
N LEU A 251 17.24 11.98 3.56
CA LEU A 251 16.53 12.28 4.80
C LEU A 251 15.10 11.78 4.72
N PRO A 252 14.55 11.25 5.83
CA PRO A 252 13.12 11.01 5.95
C PRO A 252 12.38 12.36 6.15
N THR A 253 11.09 12.32 6.49
CA THR A 253 10.40 13.53 6.99
C THR A 253 11.04 13.96 8.31
N LEU A 254 11.23 15.26 8.52
CA LEU A 254 11.70 15.84 9.77
C LEU A 254 10.57 16.57 10.49
N ARG A 255 10.74 16.77 11.80
CA ARG A 255 9.96 17.73 12.59
C ARG A 255 10.88 18.65 13.34
N GLU A 256 10.37 19.82 13.69
CA GLU A 256 11.07 20.71 14.59
C GLU A 256 11.13 20.09 16.00
N GLY A 257 12.27 20.24 16.66
CA GLY A 257 12.50 19.75 18.00
C GLY A 257 13.37 20.71 18.81
N THR A 258 13.27 20.60 20.13
CA THR A 258 14.13 21.32 21.06
C THR A 258 15.09 20.33 21.69
N PHE A 259 16.38 20.46 21.38
CA PHE A 259 17.45 19.67 21.99
C PHE A 259 18.50 20.62 22.55
N PHE A 260 19.06 20.27 23.70
CA PHE A 260 20.02 21.12 24.42
C PHE A 260 19.39 22.51 24.67
N GLU A 261 19.95 23.57 24.07
CA GLU A 261 19.44 24.94 24.14
C GLU A 261 18.89 25.44 22.78
N GLY A 262 18.86 24.59 21.77
CA GLY A 262 18.50 24.95 20.39
C GLY A 262 17.11 24.43 20.00
N ARG A 263 16.32 25.28 19.33
CA ARG A 263 15.11 24.88 18.61
C ARG A 263 15.42 24.84 17.11
N GLY A 264 15.06 23.76 16.44
CA GLY A 264 15.32 23.60 15.00
C GLY A 264 15.09 22.18 14.51
N TYR A 265 15.68 21.84 13.37
CA TYR A 265 15.62 20.52 12.76
C TYR A 265 16.92 19.77 13.03
N TRP A 266 16.83 18.50 13.40
CA TRP A 266 17.97 17.79 13.98
C TRP A 266 18.31 16.52 13.21
N LEU A 267 19.59 16.41 12.87
CA LEU A 267 20.23 15.18 12.43
C LEU A 267 21.21 14.74 13.51
N ARG A 268 21.42 13.44 13.67
CA ARG A 268 22.48 12.92 14.52
C ARG A 268 23.18 11.72 13.90
N CYS A 269 24.48 11.63 14.12
CA CYS A 269 25.28 10.44 13.87
C CYS A 269 25.57 9.77 15.21
N ARG A 270 24.99 8.60 15.48
CA ARG A 270 25.06 7.93 16.78
C ARG A 270 25.79 6.60 16.68
N LEU A 271 26.69 6.33 17.62
CA LEU A 271 27.35 5.02 17.75
C LEU A 271 26.37 3.93 18.19
N THR A 272 26.43 2.80 17.51
CA THR A 272 25.63 1.60 17.81
C THR A 272 26.35 0.69 18.81
N ASN A 273 25.72 -0.42 19.20
CA ASN A 273 26.37 -1.43 20.03
C ASN A 273 27.54 -2.15 19.33
N GLU A 274 27.67 -2.02 18.00
CA GLU A 274 28.83 -2.55 17.26
C GLU A 274 30.14 -1.91 17.70
N GLN A 275 30.08 -0.69 18.25
CA GLN A 275 31.22 0.01 18.84
C GLN A 275 31.97 -0.85 19.88
N MET A 276 31.28 -1.74 20.60
CA MET A 276 31.91 -2.62 21.61
C MET A 276 32.77 -3.75 21.02
N HIS A 277 32.59 -4.08 19.74
CA HIS A 277 33.20 -5.25 19.11
C HIS A 277 34.20 -4.85 18.02
N ALA A 278 33.79 -3.97 17.12
CA ALA A 278 34.55 -3.57 15.92
C ALA A 278 34.46 -2.05 15.68
N GLY A 279 34.57 -1.28 16.77
CA GLY A 279 34.38 0.17 16.79
C GLY A 279 35.66 1.00 16.72
N TYR A 280 35.47 2.32 16.87
CA TYR A 280 36.56 3.30 16.98
C TYR A 280 37.36 3.08 18.26
N ARG A 281 38.69 3.02 18.17
CA ARG A 281 39.57 2.98 19.36
C ARG A 281 39.82 4.37 19.93
N VAL A 282 39.89 5.35 19.04
CA VAL A 282 40.05 6.77 19.31
C VAL A 282 38.95 7.48 18.53
N SER A 283 38.37 8.55 19.08
CA SER A 283 37.40 9.34 18.33
C SER A 283 38.08 10.00 17.13
N PRO A 284 37.47 10.00 15.94
CA PRO A 284 37.87 10.91 14.88
C PRO A 284 37.66 12.36 15.32
N ASP A 285 38.61 13.22 14.97
CA ASP A 285 38.52 14.67 15.20
C ASP A 285 37.98 15.36 13.94
N LEU A 286 36.96 16.20 14.13
CA LEU A 286 36.36 17.01 13.08
C LEU A 286 37.06 18.36 12.96
N GLU A 287 37.49 18.70 11.75
CA GLU A 287 38.11 19.99 11.41
C GLU A 287 37.14 20.89 10.63
N THR A 288 36.43 20.32 9.65
CA THR A 288 35.46 21.04 8.81
C THR A 288 34.18 20.25 8.61
N LEU A 289 33.03 20.94 8.63
CA LEU A 289 31.74 20.42 8.17
C LEU A 289 31.07 21.48 7.31
N ARG A 290 30.75 21.12 6.07
CA ARG A 290 29.86 21.87 5.19
C ARG A 290 28.70 20.98 4.79
N VAL A 291 27.50 21.54 4.71
CA VAL A 291 26.31 20.81 4.27
C VAL A 291 25.78 21.50 3.03
N ASP A 292 25.48 20.72 1.99
CA ASP A 292 24.87 21.19 0.75
C ASP A 292 23.63 20.35 0.44
N ALA A 293 22.59 20.97 -0.12
CA ALA A 293 21.48 20.23 -0.68
C ALA A 293 21.84 19.74 -2.09
N ARG A 294 21.69 18.43 -2.31
CA ARG A 294 21.91 17.77 -3.61
C ARG A 294 20.62 17.41 -4.32
N GLY A 295 19.50 17.41 -3.62
CA GLY A 295 18.23 17.04 -4.23
C GLY A 295 17.09 17.00 -3.24
N VAL A 296 15.92 16.63 -3.75
CA VAL A 296 14.73 16.38 -2.94
C VAL A 296 13.92 15.23 -3.55
N THR A 297 13.27 14.47 -2.69
CA THR A 297 12.37 13.39 -3.06
C THR A 297 10.93 13.89 -3.02
N VAL A 298 10.20 13.72 -4.13
CA VAL A 298 8.81 14.16 -4.28
C VAL A 298 7.96 12.95 -4.67
N PRO A 299 6.78 12.73 -4.05
CA PRO A 299 5.88 11.67 -4.49
C PRO A 299 5.38 11.94 -5.90
N ALA A 300 5.43 10.91 -6.73
CA ALA A 300 4.91 10.91 -8.07
C ALA A 300 4.00 9.70 -8.29
N ARG A 301 3.02 9.85 -9.18
CA ARG A 301 2.13 8.76 -9.58
C ARG A 301 2.15 8.55 -11.08
N HIS A 302 1.89 7.32 -11.52
CA HIS A 302 1.77 6.94 -12.93
C HIS A 302 0.53 7.60 -13.53
N ALA A 303 0.70 8.83 -14.02
CA ALA A 303 -0.35 9.68 -14.53
C ALA A 303 0.26 10.78 -15.40
N THR A 304 -0.45 11.15 -16.45
CA THR A 304 -0.21 12.36 -17.23
C THR A 304 -1.29 13.39 -16.88
N VAL A 305 -0.88 14.64 -16.65
CA VAL A 305 -1.81 15.72 -16.27
C VAL A 305 -2.24 16.47 -17.52
N VAL A 306 -3.53 16.49 -17.80
CA VAL A 306 -4.13 17.33 -18.85
C VAL A 306 -4.76 18.54 -18.19
N ARG A 307 -4.61 19.72 -18.80
CA ARG A 307 -5.16 20.98 -18.30
C ARG A 307 -5.94 21.70 -19.40
N ASN A 308 -7.03 22.34 -19.03
CA ASN A 308 -7.86 23.18 -19.90
C ASN A 308 -8.28 22.49 -21.20
N GLU A 309 -8.68 21.21 -21.11
CA GLU A 309 -9.20 20.50 -22.27
C GLU A 309 -10.58 21.04 -22.65
N LEU A 310 -10.72 21.51 -23.89
CA LEU A 310 -11.99 21.95 -24.43
C LEU A 310 -12.86 20.74 -24.77
N LEU A 311 -14.03 20.64 -24.14
CA LEU A 311 -15.01 19.57 -24.38
C LEU A 311 -15.97 19.92 -25.52
N GLY A 312 -16.39 21.18 -25.60
CA GLY A 312 -17.35 21.64 -26.60
C GLY A 312 -18.11 22.89 -26.18
N GLN A 313 -19.22 23.15 -26.87
CA GLN A 313 -20.16 24.21 -26.53
C GLN A 313 -21.51 23.63 -26.12
N SER A 314 -22.13 24.24 -25.12
CA SER A 314 -23.46 23.86 -24.66
C SER A 314 -24.53 24.28 -25.68
N ASP A 315 -25.52 23.43 -25.92
CA ASP A 315 -26.73 23.78 -26.67
C ASP A 315 -27.86 24.34 -25.79
N GLY A 316 -27.62 24.43 -24.47
CA GLY A 316 -28.58 24.92 -23.47
C GLY A 316 -29.60 23.88 -23.00
N THR A 317 -29.53 22.63 -23.48
CA THR A 317 -30.47 21.57 -23.10
C THR A 317 -30.00 20.82 -21.83
N PRO A 318 -30.91 20.36 -20.96
CA PRO A 318 -30.54 19.52 -19.81
C PRO A 318 -30.08 18.12 -20.24
N GLY A 319 -29.20 17.49 -19.46
CA GLY A 319 -28.74 16.11 -19.72
C GLY A 319 -27.66 15.99 -20.80
N GLN A 320 -27.04 17.10 -21.22
CA GLN A 320 -25.96 17.09 -22.21
C GLN A 320 -24.76 16.24 -21.76
N ARG A 321 -24.08 15.66 -22.75
CA ARG A 321 -22.94 14.75 -22.57
C ARG A 321 -21.77 15.15 -23.45
N PHE A 322 -20.57 15.02 -22.90
CA PHE A 322 -19.31 15.32 -23.57
C PHE A 322 -18.30 14.21 -23.28
N THR A 323 -17.28 14.05 -24.12
CA THR A 323 -16.28 12.99 -23.95
C THR A 323 -14.89 13.59 -23.84
N LEU A 324 -14.11 13.14 -22.85
CA LEU A 324 -12.69 13.47 -22.78
C LEU A 324 -11.89 12.71 -23.84
N LEU A 325 -10.86 13.37 -24.37
CA LEU A 325 -10.00 12.82 -25.41
C LEU A 325 -9.12 11.68 -24.89
N ASN A 326 -8.49 11.89 -23.71
CA ASN A 326 -7.49 10.96 -23.18
C ASN A 326 -8.11 9.97 -22.20
N GLY A 327 -7.57 8.76 -22.16
CA GLY A 327 -7.95 7.76 -21.19
C GLY A 327 -6.97 6.59 -21.11
N PRO A 328 -7.15 5.68 -20.15
CA PRO A 328 -8.22 5.71 -19.15
C PRO A 328 -8.01 6.80 -18.09
N VAL A 329 -9.10 7.46 -17.67
CA VAL A 329 -9.06 8.58 -16.72
C VAL A 329 -9.03 8.05 -15.29
N LEU A 330 -8.15 8.60 -14.47
CA LEU A 330 -8.08 8.29 -13.04
C LEU A 330 -9.25 8.93 -12.30
N HIS A 331 -9.49 8.51 -11.05
CA HIS A 331 -10.52 9.10 -10.21
C HIS A 331 -10.36 10.63 -10.13
N LEU A 332 -11.45 11.36 -10.36
CA LEU A 332 -11.48 12.83 -10.29
C LEU A 332 -11.35 13.30 -8.84
N ASP A 333 -10.54 14.32 -8.62
CA ASP A 333 -10.45 15.05 -7.35
C ASP A 333 -11.52 16.15 -7.33
N PRO A 334 -12.54 16.09 -6.44
CA PRO A 334 -13.66 17.03 -6.45
C PRO A 334 -13.27 18.47 -6.17
N ASP A 335 -12.07 18.71 -5.60
CA ASP A 335 -11.58 20.06 -5.31
C ASP A 335 -10.71 20.63 -6.46
N ARG A 336 -10.25 19.78 -7.39
CA ARG A 336 -9.23 20.15 -8.38
C ARG A 336 -9.60 19.84 -9.83
N ASP A 337 -10.36 18.78 -10.06
CA ASP A 337 -10.74 18.27 -11.38
C ASP A 337 -12.16 18.74 -11.70
N LEU A 338 -12.26 20.05 -11.92
CA LEU A 338 -13.51 20.78 -12.11
C LEU A 338 -13.79 21.00 -13.59
N ILE A 339 -15.06 21.15 -13.93
CA ILE A 339 -15.46 21.68 -15.24
C ILE A 339 -15.70 23.17 -15.12
N GLU A 340 -15.11 23.93 -16.01
CA GLU A 340 -15.40 25.35 -16.13
C GLU A 340 -16.31 25.58 -17.33
N VAL A 341 -17.42 26.26 -17.06
CA VAL A 341 -18.39 26.70 -18.05
C VAL A 341 -18.26 28.21 -18.18
N LEU A 342 -17.80 28.67 -19.33
CA LEU A 342 -17.63 30.08 -19.65
C LEU A 342 -18.73 30.53 -20.60
N THR A 343 -19.59 31.45 -20.16
CA THR A 343 -20.66 32.00 -21.00
C THR A 343 -20.09 32.94 -22.08
N PRO A 344 -20.83 33.19 -23.18
CA PRO A 344 -20.44 34.18 -24.18
C PRO A 344 -20.24 35.60 -23.61
N GLU A 345 -20.91 35.91 -22.51
CA GLU A 345 -20.83 37.20 -21.80
C GLU A 345 -19.56 37.32 -20.93
N GLY A 346 -18.83 36.22 -20.74
CA GLY A 346 -17.57 36.16 -19.98
C GLY A 346 -17.71 35.68 -18.53
N ASP A 347 -18.90 35.26 -18.11
CA ASP A 347 -19.12 34.72 -16.76
C ASP A 347 -18.62 33.27 -16.69
N SER A 348 -17.83 32.96 -15.66
CA SER A 348 -17.28 31.62 -15.43
C SER A 348 -17.95 30.97 -14.22
N THR A 349 -18.45 29.74 -14.42
CA THR A 349 -19.01 28.89 -13.35
C THR A 349 -18.23 27.59 -13.27
N LEU A 350 -17.81 27.21 -12.07
CA LEU A 350 -17.13 25.94 -11.81
C LEU A 350 -18.13 24.88 -11.39
N PHE A 351 -18.08 23.74 -12.07
CA PHE A 351 -18.88 22.57 -11.81
C PHE A 351 -18.04 21.50 -11.11
N THR A 352 -18.59 20.90 -10.06
CA THR A 352 -17.95 19.86 -9.24
C THR A 352 -18.45 18.46 -9.61
N PRO A 353 -17.59 17.44 -9.57
CA PRO A 353 -18.00 16.08 -9.86
C PRO A 353 -18.80 15.48 -8.70
N VAL A 354 -19.90 14.80 -9.03
CA VAL A 354 -20.72 14.00 -8.09
C VAL A 354 -20.88 12.58 -8.60
N THR A 355 -21.21 11.64 -7.72
CA THR A 355 -21.48 10.23 -8.09
C THR A 355 -22.74 10.10 -8.93
N ASP A 356 -23.77 10.84 -8.54
CA ASP A 356 -25.08 10.89 -9.16
C ASP A 356 -25.79 12.20 -8.80
N PHE A 357 -26.87 12.51 -9.50
CA PHE A 357 -27.60 13.76 -9.31
C PHE A 357 -28.73 13.68 -8.28
N SER A 358 -28.91 12.59 -7.53
CA SER A 358 -30.09 12.39 -6.68
C SER A 358 -30.26 13.47 -5.60
N LEU A 359 -29.16 14.06 -5.13
CA LEU A 359 -29.12 15.14 -4.15
C LEU A 359 -28.90 16.53 -4.77
N SER A 360 -28.85 16.64 -6.09
CA SER A 360 -28.54 17.90 -6.78
C SER A 360 -29.78 18.73 -7.04
N SER A 361 -29.74 19.99 -6.63
CA SER A 361 -30.74 21.01 -6.92
C SER A 361 -30.58 21.60 -8.33
N PRO A 362 -31.59 22.28 -8.89
CA PRO A 362 -31.50 22.97 -10.19
C PRO A 362 -30.43 24.07 -10.28
N LEU A 363 -29.91 24.54 -9.14
CA LEU A 363 -28.89 25.59 -9.07
C LEU A 363 -27.49 25.04 -8.80
N ASP A 364 -27.37 23.75 -8.49
CA ASP A 364 -26.10 23.16 -8.10
C ASP A 364 -25.25 22.89 -9.34
N PRO A 365 -24.04 23.47 -9.47
CA PRO A 365 -23.17 23.26 -10.61
C PRO A 365 -22.49 21.90 -10.47
N HIS A 366 -23.22 20.83 -10.75
CA HIS A 366 -22.72 19.45 -10.64
C HIS A 366 -22.61 18.79 -12.01
N PHE A 367 -21.64 17.89 -12.14
CA PHE A 367 -21.53 16.97 -13.27
C PHE A 367 -21.21 15.56 -12.76
N THR A 368 -21.55 14.54 -13.54
CA THR A 368 -21.10 13.17 -13.29
C THR A 368 -20.07 12.78 -14.34
N PHE A 369 -19.20 11.83 -13.99
CA PHE A 369 -18.17 11.34 -14.90
C PHE A 369 -18.09 9.82 -14.88
N ASP A 370 -18.21 9.22 -16.06
CA ASP A 370 -17.98 7.79 -16.27
C ASP A 370 -16.55 7.56 -16.76
N THR A 371 -15.73 6.97 -15.90
CA THR A 371 -14.32 6.68 -16.17
C THR A 371 -14.11 5.66 -17.30
N ALA A 372 -15.06 4.76 -17.54
CA ALA A 372 -14.95 3.70 -18.55
C ALA A 372 -15.25 4.25 -19.95
N THR A 373 -16.30 5.06 -20.08
CA THR A 373 -16.68 5.69 -21.35
C THR A 373 -15.95 7.01 -21.60
N ARG A 374 -15.38 7.62 -20.56
CA ARG A 374 -14.81 8.98 -20.52
C ARG A 374 -15.88 10.06 -20.71
N GLU A 375 -17.12 9.73 -20.39
CA GLU A 375 -18.26 10.62 -20.57
C GLU A 375 -18.45 11.52 -19.34
N VAL A 376 -18.48 12.83 -19.59
CA VAL A 376 -19.00 13.85 -18.68
C VAL A 376 -20.49 14.02 -18.99
N ALA A 377 -21.34 13.96 -17.97
CA ALA A 377 -22.76 14.25 -18.12
C ALA A 377 -23.19 15.39 -17.18
N PHE A 378 -24.10 16.22 -17.67
CA PHE A 378 -24.78 17.25 -16.89
C PHE A 378 -26.16 16.78 -16.44
N GLY A 379 -26.71 17.49 -15.45
CA GLY A 379 -28.00 17.20 -14.84
C GLY A 379 -29.16 17.03 -15.82
N PRO A 380 -29.90 15.90 -15.78
CA PRO A 380 -31.08 15.71 -16.62
C PRO A 380 -32.30 16.47 -16.07
N SER A 381 -33.33 16.59 -16.91
CA SER A 381 -34.67 17.01 -16.49
C SER A 381 -35.62 15.82 -16.49
N VAL A 382 -36.38 15.65 -15.41
CA VAL A 382 -37.30 14.53 -15.23
C VAL A 382 -38.71 15.07 -14.96
N LEU A 383 -39.70 14.50 -15.65
CA LEU A 383 -41.10 14.78 -15.40
C LEU A 383 -41.55 14.09 -14.10
N GLN A 384 -42.12 14.87 -13.20
CA GLN A 384 -42.62 14.40 -11.92
C GLN A 384 -44.07 13.90 -12.05
N PRO A 385 -44.56 13.05 -11.12
CA PRO A 385 -45.94 12.55 -11.16
C PRO A 385 -47.02 13.64 -11.13
N ASP A 386 -46.70 14.82 -10.59
CA ASP A 386 -47.59 15.99 -10.54
C ASP A 386 -47.58 16.82 -11.84
N GLY A 387 -46.82 16.40 -12.85
CA GLY A 387 -46.67 17.08 -14.14
C GLY A 387 -45.63 18.21 -14.13
N SER A 388 -44.98 18.49 -13.00
CA SER A 388 -43.86 19.44 -12.95
C SER A 388 -42.59 18.83 -13.55
N VAL A 389 -41.69 19.66 -14.07
CA VAL A 389 -40.37 19.21 -14.56
C VAL A 389 -39.33 19.63 -13.53
N TYR A 390 -38.68 18.64 -12.92
CA TYR A 390 -37.57 18.88 -12.01
C TYR A 390 -36.24 18.73 -12.73
N ARG A 391 -35.29 19.62 -12.45
CA ARG A 391 -33.93 19.59 -13.03
C ARG A 391 -32.95 19.18 -11.95
N PHE A 392 -32.13 18.19 -12.25
CA PHE A 392 -31.18 17.63 -11.31
C PHE A 392 -29.78 18.19 -11.56
N GLY A 393 -29.53 19.43 -11.16
CA GLY A 393 -28.28 20.16 -11.44
C GLY A 393 -28.47 21.34 -12.41
N LEU A 394 -27.53 22.29 -12.34
CA LEU A 394 -27.48 23.47 -13.20
C LEU A 394 -27.19 23.06 -14.65
N THR A 395 -27.97 23.58 -15.60
CA THR A 395 -27.73 23.37 -17.03
C THR A 395 -26.82 24.46 -17.58
N PRO A 396 -25.69 24.13 -18.24
CA PRO A 396 -24.84 25.13 -18.89
C PRO A 396 -25.63 25.97 -19.90
N ALA A 397 -25.47 27.29 -19.87
CA ALA A 397 -26.19 28.20 -20.78
C ALA A 397 -25.84 27.92 -22.25
N GLN A 398 -26.78 28.20 -23.16
CA GLN A 398 -26.57 28.01 -24.60
C GLN A 398 -25.36 28.83 -25.10
N GLY A 399 -24.50 28.21 -25.89
CA GLY A 399 -23.28 28.84 -26.42
C GLY A 399 -22.13 28.92 -25.40
N ALA A 400 -22.34 28.48 -24.16
CA ALA A 400 -21.27 28.45 -23.16
C ALA A 400 -20.20 27.42 -23.55
N THR A 401 -18.94 27.82 -23.41
CA THR A 401 -17.78 26.98 -23.66
C THR A 401 -17.51 26.12 -22.44
N ILE A 402 -17.39 24.80 -22.64
CA ILE A 402 -17.19 23.84 -21.57
C ILE A 402 -15.77 23.30 -21.66
N ARG A 403 -15.00 23.43 -20.57
CA ARG A 403 -13.64 22.90 -20.49
C ARG A 403 -13.39 22.15 -19.18
N MET A 404 -12.66 21.06 -19.26
CA MET A 404 -12.12 20.39 -18.08
C MET A 404 -10.86 21.13 -17.63
N THR A 405 -10.88 21.69 -16.41
CA THR A 405 -9.77 22.50 -15.89
C THR A 405 -8.51 21.66 -15.70
N ARG A 406 -8.68 20.45 -15.19
CA ARG A 406 -7.64 19.46 -14.96
C ARG A 406 -8.26 18.07 -14.92
N TYR A 407 -7.54 17.09 -15.44
CA TYR A 407 -7.74 15.69 -15.09
C TYR A 407 -6.45 14.91 -15.28
N GLN A 408 -6.44 13.67 -14.79
CA GLN A 408 -5.30 12.76 -14.92
C GLN A 408 -5.71 11.50 -15.66
N TYR A 409 -4.88 11.05 -16.60
CA TYR A 409 -5.09 9.78 -17.29
C TYR A 409 -3.84 8.91 -17.23
N GLY A 410 -4.02 7.60 -17.40
CA GLY A 410 -2.98 6.58 -17.28
C GLY A 410 -3.31 5.58 -16.19
N GLY A 411 -2.37 5.34 -15.26
CA GLY A 411 -2.51 4.30 -14.25
C GLY A 411 -2.39 2.89 -14.82
N GLY A 412 -2.95 1.90 -14.13
CA GLY A 412 -2.82 0.51 -14.54
C GLY A 412 -1.59 -0.20 -13.97
N ALA A 413 -1.55 -1.50 -14.20
CA ALA A 413 -0.47 -2.37 -13.75
C ALA A 413 0.88 -2.05 -14.42
N VAL A 414 0.85 -1.44 -15.61
CA VAL A 414 2.05 -0.99 -16.35
C VAL A 414 2.84 0.10 -15.59
N GLY A 415 2.19 0.78 -14.65
CA GLY A 415 2.85 1.73 -13.76
C GLY A 415 3.72 1.06 -12.69
N ASN A 416 3.61 -0.25 -12.47
CA ASN A 416 4.42 -0.95 -11.47
C ASN A 416 5.84 -1.21 -12.02
N VAL A 417 6.70 -0.20 -11.90
CA VAL A 417 8.07 -0.23 -12.45
C VAL A 417 9.11 -0.46 -11.33
N PRO A 418 10.24 -1.13 -11.63
CA PRO A 418 11.26 -1.41 -10.62
C PRO A 418 11.96 -0.12 -10.13
N ALA A 419 12.72 -0.25 -9.05
CA ALA A 419 13.63 0.80 -8.60
C ALA A 419 14.59 1.21 -9.73
N ARG A 420 14.97 2.50 -9.75
CA ARG A 420 15.92 3.13 -10.67
C ARG A 420 15.49 3.13 -12.15
N SER A 421 14.21 2.89 -12.43
CA SER A 421 13.68 2.89 -13.80
C SER A 421 13.21 4.28 -14.25
N LEU A 422 12.69 5.11 -13.35
CA LEU A 422 12.26 6.49 -13.61
C LEU A 422 13.47 7.41 -13.71
N SER A 423 14.07 7.50 -14.90
CA SER A 423 15.37 8.13 -15.14
C SER A 423 15.33 9.27 -16.15
N VAL A 424 14.22 9.42 -16.88
CA VAL A 424 14.07 10.44 -17.92
C VAL A 424 13.24 11.60 -17.38
N LEU A 425 13.79 12.80 -17.41
CA LEU A 425 13.04 14.02 -17.11
C LEU A 425 12.34 14.50 -18.39
N LYS A 426 11.00 14.57 -18.38
CA LYS A 426 10.19 15.02 -19.54
C LYS A 426 9.95 16.52 -19.51
N SER A 427 9.70 17.07 -18.32
CA SER A 427 9.58 18.52 -18.11
C SER A 427 10.97 19.13 -17.89
N SER A 428 11.39 20.09 -18.70
CA SER A 428 12.69 20.74 -18.49
C SER A 428 12.72 21.52 -17.17
N LEU A 429 13.58 21.09 -16.24
CA LEU A 429 13.85 21.79 -14.98
C LEU A 429 15.29 22.29 -14.96
N PRO A 430 15.53 23.62 -14.94
CA PRO A 430 16.87 24.17 -14.81
C PRO A 430 17.60 23.62 -13.59
N TYR A 431 18.92 23.46 -13.70
CA TYR A 431 19.82 23.00 -12.65
C TYR A 431 19.62 21.56 -12.14
N VAL A 432 18.60 20.83 -12.60
CA VAL A 432 18.42 19.40 -12.29
C VAL A 432 19.21 18.55 -13.29
N ALA A 433 20.14 17.73 -12.78
CA ALA A 433 21.00 16.87 -13.61
C ALA A 433 20.41 15.48 -13.88
N ARG A 434 19.75 14.88 -12.89
CA ARG A 434 19.14 13.55 -13.03
C ARG A 434 17.92 13.37 -12.14
N VAL A 435 17.10 12.39 -12.50
CA VAL A 435 16.00 11.89 -11.68
C VAL A 435 16.15 10.39 -11.48
N THR A 436 15.69 9.88 -10.34
CA THR A 436 15.61 8.43 -10.10
C THR A 436 14.55 8.14 -9.06
N ASN A 437 13.90 6.98 -9.15
CA ASN A 437 13.16 6.39 -8.04
C ASN A 437 14.06 5.40 -7.30
N HIS A 438 14.23 5.53 -5.98
CA HIS A 438 15.02 4.55 -5.22
C HIS A 438 14.20 3.33 -4.81
N ALA A 439 12.91 3.54 -4.55
CA ALA A 439 11.94 2.47 -4.33
C ALA A 439 11.19 2.14 -5.64
N PRO A 440 10.71 0.90 -5.82
CA PRO A 440 9.84 0.56 -6.95
C PRO A 440 8.53 1.34 -6.89
N ALA A 441 7.93 1.58 -8.06
CA ALA A 441 6.56 2.08 -8.14
C ALA A 441 5.59 0.93 -7.92
N VAL A 442 4.62 1.12 -7.02
CA VAL A 442 3.68 0.07 -6.62
C VAL A 442 2.24 0.60 -6.50
N GLY A 443 1.27 -0.31 -6.48
CA GLY A 443 -0.15 0.02 -6.30
C GLY A 443 -0.92 0.29 -7.61
N GLY A 444 -0.25 0.17 -8.77
CA GLY A 444 -0.89 0.27 -10.07
C GLY A 444 -1.77 -0.95 -10.34
N ARG A 445 -3.01 -0.74 -10.75
CA ARG A 445 -3.97 -1.80 -11.09
C ARG A 445 -4.77 -1.39 -12.31
N ASN A 446 -4.96 -2.33 -13.24
CA ASN A 446 -5.81 -2.10 -14.42
C ASN A 446 -7.26 -1.83 -14.00
N ALA A 447 -8.02 -1.22 -14.91
CA ALA A 447 -9.46 -1.07 -14.72
C ALA A 447 -10.10 -2.44 -14.45
N GLN A 448 -11.14 -2.45 -13.62
CA GLN A 448 -11.85 -3.68 -13.28
C GLN A 448 -12.47 -4.29 -14.54
N GLN A 449 -12.33 -5.60 -14.70
CA GLN A 449 -12.98 -6.35 -15.77
C GLN A 449 -14.43 -6.69 -15.40
N LEU A 450 -15.27 -6.96 -16.40
CA LEU A 450 -16.67 -7.27 -16.19
C LEU A 450 -16.85 -8.54 -15.35
N GLU A 451 -16.03 -9.56 -15.60
CA GLU A 451 -16.07 -10.84 -14.87
C GLU A 451 -15.82 -10.64 -13.37
N ASP A 452 -14.85 -9.79 -13.01
CA ASP A 452 -14.56 -9.43 -11.61
C ASP A 452 -15.75 -8.72 -10.95
N ALA A 453 -16.41 -7.82 -11.70
CA ALA A 453 -17.57 -7.09 -11.21
C ALA A 453 -18.74 -8.02 -10.90
N VAL A 454 -18.99 -9.00 -11.78
CA VAL A 454 -20.05 -10.02 -11.61
C VAL A 454 -19.84 -10.84 -10.33
N GLN A 455 -18.61 -11.21 -9.99
CA GLN A 455 -18.31 -11.95 -8.76
C GLN A 455 -18.63 -11.17 -7.48
N ARG A 456 -18.60 -9.82 -7.56
CA ARG A 456 -18.94 -8.94 -6.43
C ARG A 456 -20.45 -8.76 -6.24
N VAL A 457 -21.26 -8.96 -7.28
CA VAL A 457 -22.72 -8.71 -7.26
C VAL A 457 -23.44 -9.46 -6.14
N PRO A 458 -23.21 -10.77 -5.89
CA PRO A 458 -23.87 -11.45 -4.77
C PRO A 458 -23.56 -10.81 -3.42
N HIS A 459 -22.35 -10.27 -3.26
CA HIS A 459 -21.98 -9.55 -2.04
C HIS A 459 -22.71 -8.21 -1.96
N LEU A 460 -22.73 -7.40 -3.03
CA LEU A 460 -23.46 -6.12 -3.07
C LEU A 460 -24.98 -6.28 -2.84
N LEU A 461 -25.58 -7.33 -3.40
CA LEU A 461 -27.00 -7.61 -3.22
C LEU A 461 -27.34 -8.14 -1.82
N ARG A 462 -26.39 -8.83 -1.17
CA ARG A 462 -26.52 -9.31 0.21
C ARG A 462 -26.29 -8.18 1.23
N THR A 463 -25.22 -7.42 1.07
CA THR A 463 -24.84 -6.33 1.97
C THR A 463 -25.48 -5.03 1.49
N ARG A 464 -26.79 -4.90 1.71
CA ARG A 464 -27.57 -3.69 1.42
C ARG A 464 -27.12 -2.52 2.31
N THR A 465 -26.00 -1.85 2.02
CA THR A 465 -25.52 -0.59 2.64
C THR A 465 -25.65 -0.47 4.18
N ARG A 466 -25.82 -1.59 4.89
CA ARG A 466 -26.22 -1.66 6.30
C ARG A 466 -25.53 -2.85 6.94
N ALA A 467 -25.04 -2.67 8.16
CA ALA A 467 -24.36 -3.68 8.95
C ALA A 467 -25.36 -4.41 9.85
N VAL A 468 -26.02 -5.48 9.36
CA VAL A 468 -27.07 -6.19 10.13
C VAL A 468 -26.54 -7.48 10.75
N THR A 469 -25.83 -8.29 9.96
CA THR A 469 -25.25 -9.56 10.37
C THR A 469 -23.78 -9.39 10.76
N ALA A 470 -23.21 -10.36 11.49
CA ALA A 470 -21.79 -10.33 11.86
C ALA A 470 -20.87 -10.20 10.63
N ASP A 471 -21.19 -10.94 9.56
CA ASP A 471 -20.45 -10.91 8.31
C ASP A 471 -20.54 -9.54 7.62
N ASP A 472 -21.66 -8.81 7.76
CA ASP A 472 -21.78 -7.44 7.22
C ASP A 472 -20.81 -6.47 7.93
N TYR A 473 -20.71 -6.56 9.27
CA TYR A 473 -19.76 -5.77 10.05
C TYR A 473 -18.31 -6.09 9.67
N GLU A 474 -17.98 -7.36 9.47
CA GLU A 474 -16.64 -7.81 9.05
C GLU A 474 -16.29 -7.26 7.66
N LEU A 475 -17.21 -7.38 6.70
CA LEU A 475 -17.01 -6.92 5.33
C LEU A 475 -16.83 -5.41 5.26
N LEU A 476 -17.70 -4.64 5.93
CA LEU A 476 -17.65 -3.19 5.91
C LEU A 476 -16.40 -2.67 6.62
N ALA A 477 -16.02 -3.26 7.76
CA ALA A 477 -14.77 -2.90 8.44
C ALA A 477 -13.53 -3.20 7.57
N ALA A 478 -13.52 -4.32 6.84
CA ALA A 478 -12.40 -4.69 5.97
C ALA A 478 -12.24 -3.79 4.72
N GLN A 479 -13.27 -3.00 4.37
CA GLN A 479 -13.18 -2.02 3.26
C GLN A 479 -12.46 -0.73 3.67
N VAL A 480 -12.28 -0.48 4.96
CA VAL A 480 -11.62 0.72 5.48
C VAL A 480 -10.11 0.62 5.22
N PRO A 481 -9.50 1.60 4.53
CA PRO A 481 -8.06 1.60 4.29
C PRO A 481 -7.26 1.49 5.59
N GLY A 482 -6.30 0.56 5.64
CA GLY A 482 -5.51 0.29 6.84
C GLY A 482 -6.07 -0.83 7.73
N VAL A 483 -7.21 -1.43 7.41
CA VAL A 483 -7.66 -2.69 8.00
C VAL A 483 -7.18 -3.85 7.13
N ALA A 484 -6.42 -4.79 7.71
CA ALA A 484 -6.10 -6.04 7.02
C ALA A 484 -7.25 -7.03 7.09
N ARG A 485 -7.76 -7.27 8.30
CA ARG A 485 -8.80 -8.26 8.58
C ARG A 485 -9.65 -7.79 9.76
N ALA A 486 -10.93 -8.16 9.76
CA ALA A 486 -11.85 -7.87 10.86
C ALA A 486 -12.63 -9.12 11.26
N ARG A 487 -13.01 -9.22 12.54
CA ARG A 487 -13.89 -10.27 13.06
C ARG A 487 -14.95 -9.66 13.96
N CYS A 488 -16.21 -9.92 13.66
CA CYS A 488 -17.34 -9.48 14.45
C CYS A 488 -17.70 -10.57 15.46
N VAL A 489 -17.78 -10.17 16.72
CA VAL A 489 -18.10 -11.03 17.86
C VAL A 489 -19.48 -10.62 18.36
N THR A 490 -20.38 -11.59 18.42
CA THR A 490 -21.75 -11.40 18.91
C THR A 490 -21.97 -12.19 20.21
N PRO A 491 -22.99 -11.85 21.02
CA PRO A 491 -23.23 -12.49 22.31
C PRO A 491 -23.34 -14.02 22.25
N ASN A 492 -23.76 -14.58 21.11
CA ASN A 492 -24.03 -16.01 20.93
C ASN A 492 -22.84 -16.81 20.35
N MET A 493 -21.70 -16.17 20.08
CA MET A 493 -20.54 -16.85 19.48
C MET A 493 -19.66 -17.59 20.48
N HIS A 494 -19.83 -17.35 21.78
CA HIS A 494 -19.04 -18.02 22.82
C HIS A 494 -19.83 -19.16 23.45
N ALA A 495 -19.24 -20.36 23.53
CA ALA A 495 -19.82 -21.47 24.25
C ALA A 495 -19.73 -21.22 25.77
N PRO A 496 -20.87 -21.21 26.50
CA PRO A 496 -20.86 -21.02 27.95
C PRO A 496 -20.02 -22.12 28.63
N GLY A 497 -19.10 -21.72 29.52
CA GLY A 497 -18.28 -22.65 30.31
C GLY A 497 -17.03 -23.19 29.59
N GLN A 498 -16.74 -22.76 28.37
CA GLN A 498 -15.48 -23.11 27.70
C GLN A 498 -14.30 -22.38 28.36
N THR A 499 -13.33 -23.14 28.83
CA THR A 499 -12.08 -22.63 29.41
C THR A 499 -10.96 -22.61 28.36
N TYR A 500 -10.08 -21.63 28.47
CA TYR A 500 -8.92 -21.46 27.60
C TYR A 500 -7.65 -21.45 28.47
N PRO A 501 -6.52 -21.99 27.99
CA PRO A 501 -5.27 -22.01 28.74
C PRO A 501 -4.72 -20.59 28.98
N GLY A 502 -3.92 -20.44 30.03
CA GLY A 502 -3.30 -19.18 30.41
C GLY A 502 -4.25 -18.01 30.62
N GLN A 503 -3.91 -16.86 30.02
CA GLN A 503 -4.67 -15.61 30.10
C GLN A 503 -5.66 -15.41 28.94
N ILE A 504 -5.86 -16.42 28.09
CA ILE A 504 -6.78 -16.35 26.96
C ILE A 504 -8.22 -16.30 27.48
N ARG A 505 -9.04 -15.35 27.02
CA ARG A 505 -10.42 -15.19 27.53
C ARG A 505 -11.36 -14.89 26.37
N ALA A 506 -12.53 -15.54 26.37
CA ALA A 506 -13.60 -15.14 25.47
C ALA A 506 -14.11 -13.73 25.83
N LEU A 507 -14.45 -12.94 24.81
CA LEU A 507 -14.96 -11.59 25.01
C LEU A 507 -16.43 -11.67 25.41
N HIS A 508 -16.80 -11.11 26.56
CA HIS A 508 -18.22 -11.00 26.86
C HIS A 508 -18.84 -9.84 26.08
N VAL A 509 -19.72 -10.17 25.13
CA VAL A 509 -20.53 -9.18 24.40
C VAL A 509 -21.96 -9.19 24.98
N PRO A 510 -22.46 -8.07 25.54
CA PRO A 510 -23.82 -7.96 26.06
C PRO A 510 -24.86 -7.86 24.92
N PRO A 511 -26.12 -8.24 25.17
CA PRO A 511 -27.20 -8.04 24.21
C PRO A 511 -27.33 -6.58 23.79
N GLY A 512 -27.54 -6.33 22.49
CA GLY A 512 -27.61 -4.98 21.92
C GLY A 512 -26.25 -4.37 21.57
N GLN A 513 -25.14 -5.05 21.91
CA GLN A 513 -23.79 -4.66 21.51
C GLN A 513 -23.23 -5.59 20.45
N VAL A 514 -22.43 -5.02 19.55
CA VAL A 514 -21.59 -5.74 18.59
C VAL A 514 -20.15 -5.31 18.83
N THR A 515 -19.24 -6.26 18.98
CA THR A 515 -17.80 -5.96 19.07
C THR A 515 -17.09 -6.41 17.81
N VAL A 516 -16.30 -5.53 17.19
CA VAL A 516 -15.48 -5.87 16.03
C VAL A 516 -14.00 -5.82 16.43
N ALA A 517 -13.33 -6.96 16.31
CA ALA A 517 -11.90 -7.09 16.46
C ALA A 517 -11.20 -6.76 15.13
N VAL A 518 -10.31 -5.77 15.12
CA VAL A 518 -9.70 -5.22 13.90
C VAL A 518 -8.19 -5.47 13.89
N LEU A 519 -7.72 -6.25 12.92
CA LEU A 519 -6.30 -6.45 12.64
C LEU A 519 -5.83 -5.34 11.68
N PRO A 520 -4.91 -4.45 12.09
CA PRO A 520 -4.39 -3.38 11.23
C PRO A 520 -3.56 -3.93 10.06
N GLU A 521 -3.53 -3.19 8.95
CA GLU A 521 -2.68 -3.48 7.80
C GLU A 521 -1.22 -3.12 8.09
N VAL A 522 -0.31 -3.98 7.63
CA VAL A 522 1.14 -3.89 7.81
C VAL A 522 1.74 -3.71 6.41
N ARG A 523 2.07 -2.46 6.03
CA ARG A 523 2.56 -2.18 4.67
C ARG A 523 4.03 -2.57 4.50
N PRO A 524 4.44 -3.06 3.30
CA PRO A 524 5.85 -3.20 2.96
C PRO A 524 6.48 -1.81 2.82
N GLY A 525 7.55 -1.52 3.57
CA GLY A 525 8.24 -0.23 3.58
C GLY A 525 8.03 0.66 4.82
N ASP A 526 7.18 0.26 5.78
CA ASP A 526 7.23 0.87 7.11
C ASP A 526 8.60 0.57 7.79
N PRO A 527 9.16 1.50 8.58
CA PRO A 527 10.44 1.26 9.27
C PRO A 527 10.36 -0.01 10.13
N GLY A 528 11.29 -0.96 9.94
CA GLY A 528 11.29 -2.27 10.62
C GLY A 528 10.66 -3.44 9.84
N VAL A 529 10.39 -3.26 8.53
CA VAL A 529 10.09 -4.36 7.58
C VAL A 529 11.33 -5.16 7.18
N ASP A 530 12.52 -4.75 7.63
CA ASP A 530 13.67 -5.64 7.63
C ASP A 530 13.31 -6.83 8.52
N ALA A 531 12.95 -7.93 7.85
CA ALA A 531 13.05 -9.25 8.42
C ALA A 531 14.37 -9.26 9.18
N ASP A 532 14.32 -9.38 10.51
CA ASP A 532 15.49 -9.79 11.26
C ASP A 532 16.09 -10.95 10.45
N PRO A 533 17.31 -10.83 9.91
CA PRO A 533 17.84 -11.84 9.01
C PRO A 533 17.91 -13.22 9.69
N LEU A 534 17.77 -13.25 11.02
CA LEU A 534 17.67 -14.46 11.84
C LEU A 534 16.23 -14.97 12.03
N THR A 535 15.19 -14.13 11.93
CA THR A 535 13.77 -14.49 12.14
C THR A 535 12.80 -13.90 11.08
N PRO A 536 12.95 -14.27 9.79
CA PRO A 536 12.04 -13.84 8.74
C PRO A 536 10.59 -14.27 9.02
N GLY A 537 9.69 -13.28 9.13
CA GLY A 537 8.25 -13.50 9.33
C GLY A 537 7.70 -13.17 10.72
N ARG A 538 8.55 -12.79 11.69
CA ARG A 538 8.09 -12.28 13.00
C ARG A 538 7.47 -10.89 12.87
N VAL A 539 6.29 -10.70 13.44
CA VAL A 539 5.61 -9.39 13.49
C VAL A 539 5.93 -8.71 14.82
N ALA A 540 6.46 -7.49 14.78
CA ALA A 540 6.73 -6.71 15.98
C ALA A 540 5.42 -6.34 16.72
N PRO A 541 5.34 -6.47 18.06
CA PRO A 541 4.13 -6.19 18.83
C PRO A 541 3.55 -4.79 18.59
N GLU A 542 4.41 -3.80 18.41
CA GLU A 542 4.02 -2.40 18.23
C GLU A 542 3.17 -2.21 16.98
N ARG A 543 3.41 -3.01 15.93
CA ARG A 543 2.68 -2.97 14.65
C ARG A 543 1.27 -3.56 14.72
N LEU A 544 1.00 -4.36 15.75
CA LEU A 544 -0.31 -4.96 16.00
C LEU A 544 -1.23 -4.03 16.79
N THR A 545 -0.73 -2.84 17.18
CA THR A 545 -1.48 -1.84 17.94
C THR A 545 -2.52 -1.16 17.05
N LEU A 546 -3.78 -1.21 17.47
CA LEU A 546 -4.87 -0.50 16.80
C LEU A 546 -4.78 1.00 17.11
N SER A 547 -4.32 1.81 16.14
CA SER A 547 -4.18 3.27 16.29
C SER A 547 -5.54 3.96 16.52
N ALA A 548 -5.52 5.16 17.11
CA ALA A 548 -6.74 5.92 17.36
C ALA A 548 -7.40 6.39 16.05
N GLU A 549 -6.59 6.73 15.05
CA GLU A 549 -7.03 7.19 13.73
C GLU A 549 -7.73 6.07 12.96
N LEU A 550 -7.13 4.87 12.92
CA LEU A 550 -7.74 3.72 12.24
C LEU A 550 -9.04 3.30 12.93
N ARG A 551 -9.05 3.33 14.28
CA ARG A 551 -10.26 3.04 15.05
C ARG A 551 -11.38 4.05 14.74
N ALA A 552 -11.05 5.34 14.64
CA ALA A 552 -12.02 6.37 14.30
C ALA A 552 -12.58 6.21 12.88
N ALA A 553 -11.72 5.90 11.89
CA ALA A 553 -12.16 5.65 10.51
C ALA A 553 -13.11 4.45 10.39
N VAL A 554 -12.81 3.34 11.09
CA VAL A 554 -13.71 2.17 11.13
C VAL A 554 -15.01 2.48 11.87
N GLN A 555 -14.94 3.27 12.96
CA GLN A 555 -16.12 3.69 13.71
C GLN A 555 -17.06 4.52 12.84
N GLU A 556 -16.53 5.51 12.12
CA GLU A 556 -17.30 6.38 11.23
C GLU A 556 -17.99 5.58 10.11
N GLU A 557 -17.25 4.67 9.46
CA GLU A 557 -17.79 3.87 8.37
C GLU A 557 -18.93 2.94 8.82
N LEU A 558 -18.80 2.33 10.01
CA LEU A 558 -19.84 1.45 10.56
C LEU A 558 -21.00 2.21 11.19
N ASP A 559 -20.78 3.38 11.80
CA ASP A 559 -21.84 4.18 12.43
C ASP A 559 -22.86 4.70 11.41
N LEU A 560 -22.42 4.98 10.18
CA LEU A 560 -23.30 5.36 9.06
C LEU A 560 -24.25 4.22 8.65
N ARG A 561 -23.94 2.97 8.99
CA ARG A 561 -24.56 1.76 8.41
C ARG A 561 -25.17 0.82 9.47
N ARG A 562 -24.86 1.02 10.75
CA ARG A 562 -25.41 0.18 11.84
C ARG A 562 -26.90 0.48 12.10
N PRO A 563 -27.68 -0.51 12.58
CA PRO A 563 -29.02 -0.27 13.09
C PRO A 563 -29.02 0.70 14.27
N VAL A 564 -30.04 1.55 14.32
CA VAL A 564 -30.27 2.43 15.48
C VAL A 564 -30.52 1.57 16.72
N GLY A 565 -29.82 1.88 17.81
CA GLY A 565 -29.91 1.15 19.08
C GLY A 565 -28.89 0.02 19.25
N THR A 566 -28.07 -0.28 18.24
CA THR A 566 -26.91 -1.19 18.39
C THR A 566 -25.68 -0.42 18.83
N THR A 567 -25.08 -0.81 19.96
CA THR A 567 -23.80 -0.26 20.40
C THR A 567 -22.65 -0.96 19.70
N LEU A 568 -21.70 -0.19 19.15
CA LEU A 568 -20.50 -0.72 18.48
C LEU A 568 -19.31 -0.54 19.41
N ASP A 569 -18.53 -1.61 19.60
CA ASP A 569 -17.24 -1.60 20.29
C ASP A 569 -16.15 -2.07 19.33
N LEU A 570 -15.07 -1.30 19.22
CA LEU A 570 -13.95 -1.61 18.33
C LEU A 570 -12.71 -1.92 19.16
N ARG A 571 -12.13 -3.11 18.97
CA ARG A 571 -10.98 -3.58 19.73
C ARG A 571 -9.89 -4.16 18.85
N ALA A 572 -8.67 -4.20 19.39
CA ALA A 572 -7.65 -5.08 18.84
C ALA A 572 -8.04 -6.55 19.13
N PRO A 573 -7.69 -7.48 18.23
CA PRO A 573 -7.76 -8.91 18.50
C PRO A 573 -7.01 -9.27 19.79
N GLN A 574 -7.44 -10.33 20.46
CA GLN A 574 -6.62 -10.91 21.52
C GLN A 574 -5.48 -11.69 20.87
N TYR A 575 -4.29 -11.08 20.83
CA TYR A 575 -3.10 -11.73 20.30
C TYR A 575 -2.59 -12.78 21.28
N VAL A 576 -2.48 -14.01 20.79
CA VAL A 576 -1.94 -15.15 21.54
C VAL A 576 -0.57 -15.46 20.96
N TRP A 577 0.46 -15.10 21.71
CA TRP A 577 1.85 -15.27 21.33
C TRP A 577 2.28 -16.71 21.57
N VAL A 578 2.77 -17.33 20.51
CA VAL A 578 3.14 -18.74 20.51
C VAL A 578 4.61 -18.90 20.17
N SER A 579 5.34 -19.52 21.09
CA SER A 579 6.66 -20.10 20.85
C SER A 579 6.51 -21.60 20.59
N VAL A 580 7.31 -22.11 19.64
CA VAL A 580 7.33 -23.54 19.31
C VAL A 580 8.75 -24.02 19.55
N THR A 581 8.90 -25.00 20.43
CA THR A 581 10.15 -25.71 20.66
C THR A 581 10.06 -27.07 20.01
N ALA A 582 10.88 -27.34 19.00
CA ALA A 582 10.87 -28.60 18.27
C ALA A 582 12.24 -29.26 18.27
N THR A 583 12.27 -30.57 18.48
CA THR A 583 13.45 -31.43 18.31
C THR A 583 13.24 -32.29 17.08
N VAL A 584 14.13 -32.16 16.10
CA VAL A 584 14.01 -32.79 14.79
C VAL A 584 15.30 -33.50 14.41
N ARG A 585 15.19 -34.55 13.62
CA ARG A 585 16.31 -35.37 13.14
C ARG A 585 16.49 -35.17 11.64
N ALA A 586 17.70 -34.77 11.25
CA ALA A 586 18.07 -34.66 9.84
C ALA A 586 18.54 -36.01 9.28
N ALA A 587 18.61 -36.13 7.96
CA ALA A 587 18.99 -37.36 7.27
C ALA A 587 20.34 -37.95 7.72
N HIS A 588 20.44 -39.28 7.68
CA HIS A 588 21.65 -40.01 8.10
C HIS A 588 22.88 -39.51 7.31
N ALA A 589 23.98 -39.20 8.02
CA ALA A 589 25.20 -38.57 7.49
C ALA A 589 25.11 -37.10 7.01
N ALA A 590 24.09 -36.33 7.42
CA ALA A 590 24.01 -34.89 7.12
C ALA A 590 25.22 -34.10 7.69
N SER A 591 25.88 -33.32 6.83
CA SER A 591 26.97 -32.42 7.21
C SER A 591 26.47 -31.31 8.16
N ARG A 592 27.38 -30.67 8.91
CA ARG A 592 27.02 -29.54 9.81
C ARG A 592 26.28 -28.41 9.08
N PRO A 593 26.68 -27.97 7.86
CA PRO A 593 25.93 -26.99 7.09
C PRO A 593 24.51 -27.45 6.72
N ALA A 594 24.35 -28.71 6.29
CA ALA A 594 23.03 -29.24 5.90
C ALA A 594 22.05 -29.25 7.08
N ARG A 595 22.52 -29.52 8.30
CA ARG A 595 21.69 -29.44 9.52
C ARG A 595 21.25 -28.02 9.84
N GLU A 596 22.13 -27.05 9.64
CA GLU A 596 21.80 -25.64 9.85
C GLU A 596 20.78 -25.14 8.80
N ASP A 597 20.88 -25.62 7.56
CA ASP A 597 19.90 -25.32 6.51
C ASP A 597 18.53 -25.95 6.78
N VAL A 598 18.49 -27.16 7.35
CA VAL A 598 17.22 -27.77 7.83
C VAL A 598 16.64 -26.95 8.99
N ARG A 599 17.46 -26.53 9.96
CA ARG A 599 17.05 -25.65 11.07
C ARG A 599 16.41 -24.36 10.56
N ARG A 600 17.08 -23.69 9.61
CA ARG A 600 16.61 -22.44 9.01
C ARG A 600 15.28 -22.62 8.28
N ARG A 601 15.13 -23.69 7.49
CA ARG A 601 13.88 -24.00 6.77
C ARG A 601 12.73 -24.34 7.72
N ALA A 602 12.99 -25.10 8.78
CA ALA A 602 12.00 -25.41 9.80
C ALA A 602 11.51 -24.15 10.53
N LEU A 603 12.42 -23.26 10.93
CA LEU A 603 12.06 -21.97 11.52
C LEU A 603 11.23 -21.12 10.56
N HIS A 604 11.65 -21.01 9.30
CA HIS A 604 10.91 -20.29 8.29
C HIS A 604 9.49 -20.85 8.09
N ALA A 605 9.33 -22.18 8.07
CA ALA A 605 8.01 -22.82 7.96
C ALA A 605 7.09 -22.47 9.15
N LEU A 606 7.62 -22.49 10.38
CA LEU A 606 6.87 -22.11 11.58
C LEU A 606 6.44 -20.64 11.55
N TYR A 607 7.37 -19.72 11.25
CA TYR A 607 7.07 -18.29 11.14
C TYR A 607 6.06 -17.98 10.04
N THR A 608 6.10 -18.72 8.92
CA THR A 608 5.14 -18.54 7.82
C THR A 608 3.77 -19.07 8.22
N TYR A 609 3.69 -20.26 8.80
CA TYR A 609 2.42 -20.92 9.10
C TYR A 609 1.66 -20.26 10.26
N LEU A 610 2.34 -19.80 11.30
CA LEU A 610 1.74 -19.14 12.46
C LEU A 610 1.63 -17.61 12.30
N ASN A 611 1.67 -17.12 11.05
CA ASN A 611 1.54 -15.70 10.73
C ASN A 611 0.05 -15.27 10.64
N PRO A 612 -0.36 -14.17 11.29
CA PRO A 612 -1.74 -13.68 11.24
C PRO A 612 -2.16 -13.08 9.88
N TYR A 613 -1.21 -12.74 9.00
CA TYR A 613 -1.47 -12.15 7.68
C TYR A 613 -1.35 -13.14 6.53
N THR A 614 -0.33 -14.01 6.56
CA THR A 614 0.02 -14.89 5.44
C THR A 614 0.00 -16.38 5.78
N GLY A 615 -0.17 -16.73 7.06
CA GLY A 615 -0.14 -18.11 7.53
C GLY A 615 -1.47 -18.83 7.45
N GLY A 616 -1.65 -19.79 8.35
CA GLY A 616 -2.85 -20.63 8.42
C GLY A 616 -2.89 -21.73 7.36
N PRO A 617 -3.94 -22.57 7.39
CA PRO A 617 -4.10 -23.71 6.49
C PRO A 617 -4.32 -23.30 5.04
N ASP A 618 -4.98 -22.15 4.82
CA ASP A 618 -5.35 -21.64 3.50
C ASP A 618 -4.33 -20.61 2.95
N GLY A 619 -3.28 -20.27 3.73
CA GLY A 619 -2.26 -19.29 3.35
C GLY A 619 -2.74 -17.83 3.29
N GLN A 620 -3.87 -17.50 3.93
CA GLN A 620 -4.48 -16.16 3.97
C GLN A 620 -4.43 -15.52 5.37
N GLY A 621 -3.52 -16.00 6.22
CA GLY A 621 -3.41 -15.63 7.62
C GLY A 621 -4.12 -16.61 8.56
N TRP A 622 -3.62 -16.74 9.79
CA TRP A 622 -4.25 -17.61 10.80
C TRP A 622 -5.74 -17.25 11.00
N PRO A 623 -6.70 -18.17 10.88
CA PRO A 623 -8.12 -17.86 11.04
C PRO A 623 -8.47 -17.47 12.49
N PHE A 624 -9.30 -16.44 12.64
CA PHE A 624 -9.81 -15.99 13.95
C PHE A 624 -10.50 -17.13 14.71
N GLY A 625 -10.17 -17.30 15.99
CA GLY A 625 -10.76 -18.31 16.86
C GLY A 625 -10.51 -19.76 16.46
N ARG A 626 -9.66 -20.04 15.46
CA ARG A 626 -9.31 -21.41 15.08
C ARG A 626 -8.33 -22.01 16.08
N THR A 627 -8.68 -23.17 16.60
CA THR A 627 -7.83 -24.00 17.47
C THR A 627 -6.55 -24.42 16.73
N LEU A 628 -5.39 -24.22 17.35
CA LEU A 628 -4.12 -24.78 16.88
C LEU A 628 -3.95 -26.18 17.46
N THR A 629 -3.72 -27.18 16.60
CA THR A 629 -3.47 -28.56 17.04
C THR A 629 -1.99 -28.90 16.87
N LEU A 630 -1.41 -29.65 17.81
CA LEU A 630 -0.01 -30.07 17.71
C LEU A 630 0.25 -30.91 16.45
N SER A 631 -0.72 -31.75 16.05
CA SER A 631 -0.62 -32.59 14.85
C SER A 631 -0.37 -31.79 13.56
N GLU A 632 -0.93 -30.58 13.45
CA GLU A 632 -0.66 -29.69 12.31
C GLU A 632 0.81 -29.23 12.28
N LEU A 633 1.41 -28.94 13.44
CA LEU A 633 2.82 -28.57 13.53
C LEU A 633 3.75 -29.75 13.22
N TYR A 634 3.41 -30.96 13.67
CA TYR A 634 4.12 -32.17 13.27
C TYR A 634 4.06 -32.38 11.76
N GLY A 635 2.88 -32.21 11.15
CA GLY A 635 2.71 -32.31 9.69
C GLY A 635 3.52 -31.25 8.93
N LEU A 636 3.48 -30.00 9.39
CA LEU A 636 4.23 -28.88 8.82
C LEU A 636 5.74 -29.13 8.84
N LEU A 637 6.29 -29.54 10.00
CA LEU A 637 7.72 -29.79 10.15
C LEU A 637 8.17 -31.01 9.35
N ARG A 638 7.35 -32.07 9.26
CA ARG A 638 7.65 -33.26 8.45
C ARG A 638 7.74 -32.95 6.95
N ALA A 639 7.04 -31.91 6.47
CA ALA A 639 7.11 -31.49 5.08
C ALA A 639 8.41 -30.72 4.74
N VAL A 640 9.24 -30.37 5.73
CA VAL A 640 10.50 -29.65 5.51
C VAL A 640 11.52 -30.55 4.83
N PRO A 641 12.06 -30.17 3.64
CA PRO A 641 13.01 -31.02 2.93
C PRO A 641 14.31 -31.23 3.73
N GLY A 642 14.73 -32.49 3.88
CA GLY A 642 15.94 -32.89 4.62
C GLY A 642 15.70 -33.26 6.09
N LEU A 643 14.46 -33.15 6.57
CA LEU A 643 14.02 -33.63 7.88
C LEU A 643 13.45 -35.05 7.74
N GLU A 644 13.94 -36.01 8.53
CA GLU A 644 13.46 -37.40 8.51
C GLU A 644 12.41 -37.66 9.58
N VAL A 645 12.68 -37.21 10.82
CA VAL A 645 11.82 -37.47 11.98
C VAL A 645 11.65 -36.18 12.79
N VAL A 646 10.42 -35.94 13.24
CA VAL A 646 10.10 -34.94 14.27
C VAL A 646 9.92 -35.71 15.57
N GLU A 647 10.79 -35.49 16.56
CA GLU A 647 10.81 -36.26 17.80
C GLU A 647 9.87 -35.67 18.85
N ASP A 648 9.92 -34.34 19.00
CA ASP A 648 9.10 -33.62 19.97
C ASP A 648 8.76 -32.24 19.43
N VAL A 649 7.53 -31.79 19.71
CA VAL A 649 7.04 -30.45 19.42
C VAL A 649 6.23 -29.98 20.61
N GLN A 650 6.72 -28.92 21.23
CA GLN A 650 6.08 -28.27 22.36
C GLN A 650 5.66 -26.86 21.96
N VAL A 651 4.42 -26.52 22.28
CA VAL A 651 3.87 -25.18 22.11
C VAL A 651 3.84 -24.50 23.47
N VAL A 652 4.44 -23.31 23.54
CA VAL A 652 4.51 -22.50 24.76
C VAL A 652 3.83 -21.17 24.50
N LEU A 653 2.92 -20.80 25.40
CA LEU A 653 2.35 -19.46 25.42
C LEU A 653 3.38 -18.50 26.02
N THR A 654 3.68 -17.42 25.31
CA THR A 654 4.62 -16.40 25.78
C THR A 654 3.91 -15.06 25.98
N GLU A 655 4.52 -14.17 26.76
CA GLU A 655 4.11 -12.77 26.83
C GLU A 655 5.20 -11.88 26.22
N PRO A 656 4.85 -10.88 25.38
CA PRO A 656 5.83 -9.96 24.83
C PRO A 656 6.60 -9.25 25.95
N GLY A 657 7.92 -9.45 25.99
CA GLY A 657 8.81 -8.81 26.98
C GLY A 657 8.93 -9.52 28.33
N GLN A 658 8.25 -10.66 28.56
CA GLN A 658 8.38 -11.46 29.78
C GLN A 658 8.70 -12.93 29.46
N PRO A 659 9.99 -13.33 29.44
CA PRO A 659 10.41 -14.69 29.06
C PRO A 659 10.14 -15.77 30.13
N GLU A 660 9.69 -15.40 31.33
CA GLU A 660 9.60 -16.27 32.50
C GLU A 660 8.25 -16.99 32.67
N THR A 661 7.16 -16.48 32.09
CA THR A 661 5.83 -17.11 32.16
C THR A 661 5.66 -18.07 30.98
N ARG A 662 5.92 -19.36 31.17
CA ARG A 662 5.83 -20.39 30.14
C ARG A 662 4.78 -21.43 30.49
N GLU A 663 3.63 -21.38 29.84
CA GLU A 663 2.62 -22.44 29.93
C GLU A 663 2.72 -23.34 28.70
N VAL A 664 2.94 -24.64 28.93
CA VAL A 664 3.04 -25.64 27.87
C VAL A 664 1.63 -26.12 27.51
N VAL A 665 1.29 -26.01 26.22
CA VAL A 665 0.02 -26.49 25.70
C VAL A 665 0.12 -27.99 25.38
N THR A 666 -0.81 -28.79 25.92
CA THR A 666 -0.92 -30.22 25.62
C THR A 666 -2.05 -30.49 24.62
N GLY A 667 -1.74 -31.17 23.52
CA GLY A 667 -2.69 -31.58 22.48
C GLY A 667 -3.12 -30.45 21.53
N SER A 668 -3.91 -29.50 22.02
CA SER A 668 -4.46 -28.40 21.22
C SER A 668 -4.64 -27.12 22.03
N LEU A 669 -4.45 -25.98 21.37
CA LEU A 669 -4.69 -24.64 21.90
C LEU A 669 -6.07 -24.14 21.42
N PRO A 670 -7.14 -24.28 22.21
CA PRO A 670 -8.43 -23.71 21.86
C PRO A 670 -8.34 -22.17 21.89
N MET A 671 -9.05 -21.53 20.96
CA MET A 671 -9.00 -20.08 20.79
C MET A 671 -10.42 -19.50 20.79
N PRO A 672 -10.67 -18.38 21.48
CA PRO A 672 -11.97 -17.72 21.40
C PRO A 672 -12.13 -16.98 20.05
N PRO A 673 -13.36 -16.78 19.57
CA PRO A 673 -13.68 -16.13 18.29
C PRO A 673 -12.88 -14.87 17.93
N GLN A 674 -12.49 -14.04 18.89
CA GLN A 674 -11.76 -12.79 18.65
C GLN A 674 -10.24 -12.91 18.73
N ALA A 675 -9.71 -14.08 19.08
CA ALA A 675 -8.28 -14.28 19.27
C ALA A 675 -7.58 -14.69 17.98
N LEU A 676 -6.31 -14.29 17.88
CA LEU A 676 -5.43 -14.54 16.75
C LEU A 676 -4.07 -15.03 17.24
N ILE A 677 -3.52 -16.02 16.56
CA ILE A 677 -2.17 -16.51 16.85
C ILE A 677 -1.15 -15.57 16.22
N VAL A 678 -0.08 -15.32 16.97
CA VAL A 678 1.09 -14.59 16.49
C VAL A 678 2.35 -15.36 16.89
N SER A 679 3.24 -15.60 15.93
CA SER A 679 4.56 -16.16 16.20
C SER A 679 5.40 -15.27 17.10
N ASP A 680 5.94 -15.86 18.17
CA ASP A 680 7.03 -15.26 18.94
C ASP A 680 8.38 -15.91 18.57
N VAL A 681 9.30 -16.12 19.52
CA VAL A 681 10.60 -16.72 19.24
C VAL A 681 10.48 -18.25 19.20
N HIS A 682 10.67 -18.86 18.03
CA HIS A 682 10.66 -20.32 17.86
C HIS A 682 12.07 -20.91 18.08
N HIS A 683 12.14 -22.13 18.60
CA HIS A 683 13.40 -22.86 18.85
C HIS A 683 13.35 -24.22 18.16
N VAL A 684 14.29 -24.47 17.24
CA VAL A 684 14.42 -25.78 16.56
C VAL A 684 15.81 -26.34 16.82
N ARG A 685 15.86 -27.53 17.43
CA ARG A 685 17.09 -28.30 17.65
C ARG A 685 17.16 -29.44 16.64
N VAL A 686 18.28 -29.53 15.89
CA VAL A 686 18.48 -30.55 14.87
C VAL A 686 19.51 -31.59 15.35
N GLU A 687 19.06 -32.80 15.61
CA GLU A 687 19.89 -33.93 16.03
C GLU A 687 20.41 -34.74 14.84
N GLN A 688 21.48 -35.51 15.07
CA GLN A 688 22.08 -36.36 14.05
C GLN A 688 21.30 -37.69 13.96
N GLY A 689 20.90 -38.04 12.74
CA GLY A 689 20.16 -39.25 12.43
C GLY A 689 20.88 -40.54 12.74
#